data_AF-A0A3M8CM56-F1
#
_entry.id   AF-A0A3M8CM56-F1
#
_cell.length_a   1.000
_cell.length_b   1.000
_cell.length_c   1.000
_cell.angle_alpha   90.00
_cell.angle_beta   90.00
_cell.angle_gamma   90.00
#
_symmetry.space_group_name_H-M   'P 1'
#
loop_
_entity.id
_entity.type
_entity.pdbx_description
1 polymer ?
#
loop_
_entity_poly.entity_id
_entity_poly.type
_entity_poly.pdbx_seq_one_letter_code
_entity_poly.pdbx_strand_id
1 'polypeptide(L)'
;MAGIGFELRKLFREQGLINNVKAYAYSSLTTVGPMILCMVLIIALQRIMSANNSSYIEWELYIATVSYCFVFSIIFTSGISMVLTRYVADMIYEKKYDRLMSSYYGALIFILPIGGVIAALFVSQVSASLDYKIAAYLFFMELIVIWLQGVYLSALKDYIRIVRSFIIGVAAAQLSGSLLFLLTDLQATTAALLGIDTGFFIIAALSFYHFEQRFPRGKSQFHFDFLRYFGRYSSLFFAGCFVYSGVYLHNFVYWLGPRGVGVADQFLVMPFYDLPVFYAFISVMPTLVTFVVSVETSFYEKFRIYYLNILNGGTVTDIRAAKSSMQKTLIREISFLMEIQLLFTVLSIALGIKFLPTIGFTMAQLDVFILLALAYFLFIIMFVLMHILMYFDDRKGVLLIGALFVLLNIGFTAWMMHLEYDGLGMFIASFIALVVVIVRLLHVLRNIDYFTFCSQPISPKKLTKEKSFFNKQQTFVSVLLVLSLGLFACSTGADNGNAAGQEAGQAEAQAEEIEQLADDSTSRLIEDKRIYERDDDGSLKTLYVTILPDKPNADKPLDWYGLNRLPDGGEGKLEMIMQEGAGGGKGPMTGMFGFGTDKANGTITLRGRTAWYSSQKSYRIKLNDEAGLWLDQRSFNLNKHSLDLSRVRNKLSFDLFEEIPDMTSLRTQFVHMYVKDLSTGNLQAPFVDYGLYTHVEQPNKQFLKAHMLDPNGYLYKVSFFEFERYEENIKPHDDPTYNKAAFEEILEIKGREEHDKLISMLNDVNDRSIPIEKVIEKHFDLNNFLTWTAANILMDNMDTDANNYYLYSPLNSDKWYFLPWDYDGGWELQRRKGSIHPYQNGISNYWGSVLHNRYFRHTEHVEQLKKKMEELSKTINKEHITQLLNSYTKTVEPFLFRNPDMAYLPGLNSHFKNELQILANTPERGMQRFLDELEKPQPFFQDEVEQDDHLLKFSWQISFDLQGDELVYDSTVSKDPQFTQIVASRTNLKENRMEIPALPPGTYYWKVVVRDSKGNSQNSFDYYMNSDADYFFGMREFEVE
;
A
#
# COMPACT_ATOMS: atom_id res chain seq x y z
N MET A 1 -12.29 -7.67 4.95
CA MET A 1 -11.32 -8.79 4.86
C MET A 1 -10.12 -8.46 3.96
N ALA A 2 -10.25 -7.72 2.85
CA ALA A 2 -9.10 -7.39 1.98
C ALA A 2 -7.98 -6.59 2.71
N GLY A 3 -6.92 -7.28 3.15
CA GLY A 3 -5.88 -6.67 3.99
C GLY A 3 -4.56 -7.44 4.10
N ILE A 4 -4.61 -8.74 4.43
CA ILE A 4 -3.40 -9.58 4.66
C ILE A 4 -2.83 -10.11 3.34
N GLY A 5 -3.61 -10.08 2.25
CA GLY A 5 -3.21 -10.71 1.00
C GLY A 5 -1.89 -10.23 0.44
N PHE A 6 -1.42 -9.01 0.73
CA PHE A 6 -0.12 -8.54 0.27
C PHE A 6 1.06 -9.27 0.96
N GLU A 7 1.07 -9.36 2.29
CA GLU A 7 2.10 -10.07 3.07
C GLU A 7 2.06 -11.59 2.81
N LEU A 8 0.86 -12.17 2.71
CA LEU A 8 0.73 -13.59 2.35
C LEU A 8 1.23 -13.85 0.92
N ARG A 9 0.89 -12.98 -0.05
CA ARG A 9 1.42 -13.09 -1.42
C ARG A 9 2.94 -12.96 -1.47
N LYS A 10 3.56 -12.14 -0.60
CA LYS A 10 5.02 -12.05 -0.49
C LYS A 10 5.62 -13.38 -0.04
N LEU A 11 5.08 -13.98 1.01
CA LEU A 11 5.57 -15.27 1.55
C LEU A 11 5.32 -16.47 0.61
N PHE A 12 4.21 -16.47 -0.17
CA PHE A 12 3.91 -17.51 -1.16
C PHE A 12 4.66 -17.35 -2.50
N ARG A 13 5.34 -16.21 -2.75
CA ARG A 13 6.08 -15.94 -4.00
C ARG A 13 7.50 -16.52 -4.00
N GLU A 14 8.09 -16.76 -2.83
CA GLU A 14 9.39 -17.41 -2.72
C GLU A 14 9.23 -18.94 -2.90
N GLN A 15 9.85 -19.54 -3.92
CA GLN A 15 9.71 -20.98 -4.17
C GLN A 15 10.36 -21.82 -3.06
N GLY A 16 9.60 -22.77 -2.50
CA GLY A 16 10.10 -23.75 -1.53
C GLY A 16 9.07 -24.18 -0.50
N LEU A 17 9.11 -25.44 -0.07
CA LEU A 17 8.22 -25.98 0.98
C LEU A 17 8.27 -25.16 2.28
N ILE A 18 9.46 -24.68 2.65
CA ILE A 18 9.67 -23.89 3.87
C ILE A 18 8.94 -22.54 3.82
N ASN A 19 8.93 -21.88 2.66
CA ASN A 19 8.29 -20.57 2.51
C ASN A 19 6.77 -20.67 2.45
N ASN A 20 6.24 -21.74 1.84
CA ASN A 20 4.84 -22.09 1.99
C ASN A 20 4.48 -22.33 3.46
N VAL A 21 5.30 -23.08 4.20
CA VAL A 21 5.08 -23.29 5.65
C VAL A 21 5.13 -21.97 6.42
N LYS A 22 6.06 -21.05 6.12
CA LYS A 22 6.11 -19.72 6.72
C LYS A 22 4.85 -18.90 6.41
N ALA A 23 4.36 -18.94 5.18
CA ALA A 23 3.15 -18.23 4.76
C ALA A 23 1.91 -18.75 5.50
N TYR A 24 1.76 -20.08 5.60
CA TYR A 24 0.70 -20.71 6.38
C TYR A 24 0.85 -20.47 7.90
N ALA A 25 2.08 -20.41 8.43
CA ALA A 25 2.33 -20.08 9.83
C ALA A 25 1.96 -18.63 10.15
N TYR A 26 2.31 -17.68 9.26
CA TYR A 26 1.95 -16.27 9.39
C TYR A 26 0.42 -16.07 9.28
N SER A 27 -0.24 -16.75 8.34
CA SER A 27 -1.70 -16.72 8.23
C SER A 27 -2.38 -17.35 9.45
N SER A 28 -1.82 -18.44 9.98
CA SER A 28 -2.32 -19.06 11.23
C SER A 28 -2.24 -18.10 12.40
N LEU A 29 -1.08 -17.45 12.56
CA LEU A 29 -0.83 -16.52 13.65
C LEU A 29 -1.82 -15.34 13.64
N THR A 30 -2.18 -14.84 12.45
CA THR A 30 -3.07 -13.70 12.30
C THR A 30 -4.56 -14.06 12.34
N THR A 31 -4.93 -15.27 11.89
CA THR A 31 -6.34 -15.68 11.77
C THR A 31 -6.86 -16.39 13.03
N VAL A 32 -6.11 -17.37 13.54
CA VAL A 32 -6.50 -18.19 14.70
C VAL A 32 -5.59 -17.98 15.92
N GLY A 33 -4.50 -17.21 15.78
CA GLY A 33 -3.57 -16.94 16.87
C GLY A 33 -4.21 -16.35 18.14
N PRO A 34 -5.04 -15.29 18.06
CA PRO A 34 -5.75 -14.77 19.23
C PRO A 34 -6.60 -15.82 19.96
N MET A 35 -7.32 -16.67 19.20
CA MET A 35 -8.13 -17.76 19.75
C MET A 35 -7.25 -18.80 20.47
N ILE A 36 -6.14 -19.22 19.85
CA ILE A 36 -5.19 -20.17 20.46
C ILE A 36 -4.59 -19.58 21.73
N LEU A 37 -4.21 -18.31 21.72
CA LEU A 37 -3.66 -17.60 22.89
C LEU A 37 -4.68 -17.54 24.04
N CYS A 38 -5.96 -17.27 23.75
CA CYS A 38 -7.02 -17.33 24.76
C CYS A 38 -7.22 -18.75 25.31
N MET A 39 -7.17 -19.79 24.47
CA MET A 39 -7.24 -21.18 24.94
C MET A 39 -6.07 -21.52 25.87
N VAL A 40 -4.85 -21.12 25.50
CA VAL A 40 -3.65 -21.30 26.33
C VAL A 40 -3.79 -20.55 27.66
N LEU A 41 -4.32 -19.33 27.64
CA LEU A 41 -4.59 -18.55 28.85
C LEU A 41 -5.54 -19.30 29.80
N ILE A 42 -6.68 -19.76 29.29
CA ILE A 42 -7.70 -20.44 30.10
C ILE A 42 -7.12 -21.72 30.73
N ILE A 43 -6.42 -22.53 29.94
CA ILE A 43 -5.79 -23.77 30.41
C ILE A 43 -4.68 -23.47 31.42
N ALA A 44 -3.88 -22.44 31.19
CA ALA A 44 -2.78 -22.07 32.11
C ALA A 44 -3.32 -21.60 33.47
N LEU A 45 -4.33 -20.73 33.49
CA LEU A 45 -4.96 -20.27 34.72
C LEU A 45 -5.67 -21.42 35.46
N GLN A 46 -6.34 -22.30 34.72
CA GLN A 46 -6.89 -23.55 35.28
C GLN A 46 -5.78 -24.41 35.95
N ARG A 47 -4.61 -24.53 35.33
CA ARG A 47 -3.48 -25.28 35.91
C ARG A 47 -2.92 -24.61 37.17
N ILE A 48 -2.85 -23.28 37.19
CA ILE A 48 -2.45 -22.51 38.38
C ILE A 48 -3.45 -22.72 39.53
N MET A 49 -4.75 -22.69 39.25
CA MET A 49 -5.79 -23.01 40.23
C MET A 49 -5.61 -24.42 40.81
N SER A 50 -5.37 -25.41 39.95
CA SER A 50 -5.18 -26.80 40.35
C SER A 50 -3.91 -27.02 41.17
N ALA A 51 -2.81 -26.32 40.86
CA ALA A 51 -1.56 -26.41 41.61
C ALA A 51 -1.68 -25.87 43.05
N ASN A 52 -2.66 -25.00 43.30
CA ASN A 52 -2.93 -24.40 44.60
C ASN A 52 -4.11 -25.06 45.34
N ASN A 53 -4.44 -26.32 45.02
CA ASN A 53 -5.48 -27.12 45.68
C ASN A 53 -6.92 -26.53 45.65
N SER A 54 -7.26 -25.77 44.61
CA SER A 54 -8.63 -25.25 44.42
C SER A 54 -9.66 -26.37 44.29
N SER A 55 -10.90 -26.12 44.72
CA SER A 55 -11.97 -27.12 44.69
C SER A 55 -12.47 -27.39 43.27
N TYR A 56 -13.05 -28.58 43.04
CA TYR A 56 -13.69 -28.94 41.76
C TYR A 56 -14.83 -27.97 41.37
N ILE A 57 -15.59 -27.49 42.37
CA ILE A 57 -16.71 -26.57 42.18
C ILE A 57 -16.22 -25.20 41.65
N GLU A 58 -15.10 -24.70 42.18
CA GLU A 58 -14.49 -23.45 41.71
C GLU A 58 -13.97 -23.57 40.27
N TRP A 59 -13.46 -24.75 39.93
CA TRP A 59 -13.02 -25.06 38.57
C TRP A 59 -14.20 -25.09 37.57
N GLU A 60 -15.28 -25.76 37.94
CA GLU A 60 -16.49 -25.87 37.12
C GLU A 60 -17.14 -24.48 36.93
N LEU A 61 -17.23 -23.68 38.00
CA LEU A 61 -17.72 -22.30 37.93
C LEU A 61 -16.85 -21.44 37.02
N TYR A 62 -15.51 -21.55 37.10
CA TYR A 62 -14.60 -20.81 36.23
C TYR A 62 -14.84 -21.12 34.74
N ILE A 63 -14.87 -22.41 34.36
CA ILE A 63 -15.09 -22.81 32.97
C ILE A 63 -16.48 -22.37 32.50
N ALA A 64 -17.53 -22.60 33.30
CA ALA A 64 -18.88 -22.21 32.94
C ALA A 64 -18.99 -20.70 32.70
N THR A 65 -18.38 -19.89 33.57
CA THR A 65 -18.34 -18.43 33.44
C THR A 65 -17.66 -18.00 32.15
N VAL A 66 -16.46 -18.53 31.89
CA VAL A 66 -15.67 -18.16 30.71
C VAL A 66 -16.39 -18.56 29.44
N SER A 67 -16.91 -19.79 29.37
CA SER A 67 -17.69 -20.28 28.24
C SER A 67 -18.93 -19.43 27.96
N TYR A 68 -19.70 -19.10 29.00
CA TYR A 68 -20.87 -18.22 28.85
C TYR A 68 -20.47 -16.84 28.35
N CYS A 69 -19.45 -16.23 28.94
CA CYS A 69 -19.01 -14.89 28.54
C CYS A 69 -18.60 -14.87 27.06
N PHE A 70 -17.83 -15.84 26.58
CA PHE A 70 -17.46 -15.95 25.16
C PHE A 70 -18.67 -16.17 24.25
N VAL A 71 -19.54 -17.13 24.57
CA VAL A 71 -20.68 -17.51 23.73
C VAL A 71 -21.72 -16.39 23.63
N PHE A 72 -22.11 -15.81 24.76
CA PHE A 72 -23.17 -14.81 24.76
C PHE A 72 -22.68 -13.46 24.26
N SER A 73 -21.42 -13.07 24.51
CA SER A 73 -20.88 -11.80 24.00
C SER A 73 -20.75 -11.79 22.48
N ILE A 74 -20.33 -12.90 21.86
CA ILE A 74 -20.23 -12.98 20.39
C ILE A 74 -21.61 -13.03 19.73
N ILE A 75 -22.56 -13.79 20.29
CA ILE A 75 -23.94 -13.84 19.76
C ILE A 75 -24.58 -12.45 19.87
N PHE A 76 -24.44 -11.79 21.02
CA PHE A 76 -24.99 -10.47 21.28
C PHE A 76 -24.46 -9.39 20.33
N THR A 77 -23.15 -9.40 20.06
CA THR A 77 -22.50 -8.41 19.19
C THR A 77 -22.63 -8.71 17.70
N SER A 78 -22.79 -9.98 17.30
CA SER A 78 -22.72 -10.46 15.90
C SER A 78 -23.55 -9.67 14.88
N GLY A 79 -24.81 -9.35 15.22
CA GLY A 79 -25.71 -8.65 14.31
C GLY A 79 -25.24 -7.21 14.02
N ILE A 80 -24.84 -6.48 15.07
CA ILE A 80 -24.30 -5.11 14.94
C ILE A 80 -22.95 -5.15 14.22
N SER A 81 -22.09 -6.11 14.56
CA SER A 81 -20.78 -6.28 13.92
C SER A 81 -20.89 -6.45 12.40
N MET A 82 -21.90 -7.17 11.90
CA MET A 82 -22.15 -7.30 10.45
C MET A 82 -22.60 -6.00 9.79
N VAL A 83 -23.42 -5.21 10.47
CA VAL A 83 -23.84 -3.87 9.98
C VAL A 83 -22.66 -2.91 9.98
N LEU A 84 -21.89 -2.88 11.07
CA LEU A 84 -20.68 -2.07 11.19
C LEU A 84 -19.63 -2.47 10.16
N THR A 85 -19.45 -3.76 9.89
CA THR A 85 -18.52 -4.23 8.85
C THR A 85 -18.87 -3.63 7.50
N ARG A 86 -20.16 -3.60 7.14
CA ARG A 86 -20.61 -2.96 5.89
C ARG A 86 -20.42 -1.44 5.92
N TYR A 87 -20.80 -0.79 7.03
CA TYR A 87 -20.64 0.65 7.20
C TYR A 87 -19.17 1.07 7.07
N VAL A 88 -18.26 0.39 7.79
CA VAL A 88 -16.82 0.63 7.75
C VAL A 88 -16.29 0.39 6.34
N ALA A 89 -16.70 -0.68 5.66
CA ALA A 89 -16.30 -0.92 4.27
C ALA A 89 -16.73 0.21 3.33
N ASP A 90 -17.97 0.70 3.45
CA ASP A 90 -18.48 1.80 2.64
C ASP A 90 -17.78 3.13 2.99
N MET A 91 -17.49 3.41 4.26
CA MET A 91 -16.75 4.63 4.65
C MET A 91 -15.29 4.60 4.21
N ILE A 92 -14.63 3.42 4.23
CA ILE A 92 -13.28 3.26 3.67
C ILE A 92 -13.32 3.45 2.15
N TYR A 93 -14.32 2.87 1.48
CA TYR A 93 -14.50 3.04 0.02
C TYR A 93 -14.74 4.50 -0.35
N GLU A 94 -15.57 5.21 0.41
CA GLU A 94 -15.86 6.65 0.25
C GLU A 94 -14.77 7.57 0.85
N LYS A 95 -13.68 7.02 1.40
CA LYS A 95 -12.56 7.75 2.02
C LYS A 95 -12.94 8.65 3.21
N LYS A 96 -14.02 8.34 3.93
CA LYS A 96 -14.52 9.12 5.09
C LYS A 96 -13.98 8.56 6.40
N TYR A 97 -12.67 8.71 6.62
CA TYR A 97 -11.98 8.08 7.75
C TYR A 97 -12.36 8.64 9.13
N ASP A 98 -12.76 9.91 9.18
CA ASP A 98 -13.30 10.62 10.34
C ASP A 98 -14.56 9.96 10.93
N ARG A 99 -15.25 9.15 10.13
CA ARG A 99 -16.47 8.46 10.55
C ARG A 99 -16.21 7.11 11.21
N LEU A 100 -15.01 6.54 11.10
CA LEU A 100 -14.70 5.23 11.68
C LEU A 100 -14.71 5.32 13.20
N MET A 101 -13.88 6.18 13.80
CA MET A 101 -13.86 6.37 15.26
C MET A 101 -15.20 6.84 15.80
N SER A 102 -15.88 7.75 15.08
CA SER A 102 -17.22 8.21 15.43
C SER A 102 -18.19 7.03 15.55
N SER A 103 -18.25 6.16 14.54
CA SER A 103 -19.13 4.99 14.55
C SER A 103 -18.74 3.94 15.59
N TYR A 104 -17.45 3.82 15.93
CA TYR A 104 -16.98 2.94 16.99
C TYR A 104 -17.48 3.42 18.36
N TYR A 105 -17.30 4.71 18.67
CA TYR A 105 -17.84 5.30 19.89
C TYR A 105 -19.37 5.21 19.95
N GLY A 106 -20.05 5.50 18.85
CA GLY A 106 -21.50 5.33 18.78
C GLY A 106 -21.97 3.89 18.96
N ALA A 107 -21.22 2.92 18.43
CA ALA A 107 -21.49 1.50 18.65
C ALA A 107 -21.31 1.10 20.12
N LEU A 108 -20.25 1.57 20.78
CA LEU A 108 -20.02 1.34 22.20
C LEU A 108 -21.11 1.98 23.07
N ILE A 109 -21.43 3.26 22.84
CA ILE A 109 -22.50 3.99 23.54
C ILE A 109 -23.84 3.27 23.37
N PHE A 110 -24.06 2.66 22.21
CA PHE A 110 -25.29 1.92 21.93
C PHE A 110 -25.33 0.53 22.57
N ILE A 111 -24.26 -0.25 22.47
CA ILE A 111 -24.29 -1.68 22.82
C ILE A 111 -23.91 -1.96 24.28
N LEU A 112 -22.97 -1.18 24.85
CA LEU A 112 -22.47 -1.43 26.20
C LEU A 112 -23.55 -1.26 27.27
N PRO A 113 -24.42 -0.22 27.23
CA PRO A 113 -25.49 -0.11 28.22
C PRO A 113 -26.46 -1.30 28.17
N ILE A 114 -26.78 -1.76 26.96
CA ILE A 114 -27.71 -2.89 26.76
C ILE A 114 -27.06 -4.19 27.26
N GLY A 115 -25.81 -4.45 26.88
CA GLY A 115 -25.05 -5.61 27.34
C GLY A 115 -24.82 -5.59 28.86
N GLY A 116 -24.53 -4.42 29.43
CA GLY A 116 -24.35 -4.22 30.86
C GLY A 116 -25.63 -4.50 31.65
N VAL A 117 -26.78 -4.00 31.20
CA VAL A 117 -28.06 -4.32 31.86
C VAL A 117 -28.34 -5.82 31.84
N ILE A 118 -28.13 -6.49 30.70
CA ILE A 118 -28.34 -7.94 30.57
C ILE A 118 -27.39 -8.71 31.50
N ALA A 119 -26.10 -8.37 31.48
CA ALA A 119 -25.09 -9.03 32.31
C ALA A 119 -25.32 -8.80 33.80
N ALA A 120 -25.64 -7.58 34.21
CA ALA A 120 -25.93 -7.24 35.60
C ALA A 120 -27.14 -8.03 36.12
N LEU A 121 -28.19 -8.15 35.32
CA LEU A 121 -29.38 -8.91 35.69
C LEU A 121 -29.10 -10.41 35.79
N PHE A 122 -28.35 -10.97 34.84
CA PHE A 122 -27.95 -12.39 34.90
C PHE A 122 -27.07 -12.68 36.13
N VAL A 123 -25.99 -11.91 36.31
CA VAL A 123 -25.02 -12.10 37.40
C VAL A 123 -25.63 -11.83 38.78
N SER A 124 -26.65 -10.98 38.88
CA SER A 124 -27.37 -10.75 40.14
C SER A 124 -27.96 -12.04 40.73
N GLN A 125 -28.39 -12.95 39.86
CA GLN A 125 -29.05 -14.21 40.22
C GLN A 125 -28.06 -15.35 40.48
N VAL A 126 -26.77 -15.18 40.14
CA VAL A 126 -25.72 -16.19 40.37
C VAL A 126 -25.41 -16.29 41.86
N SER A 127 -25.32 -17.52 42.38
CA SER A 127 -25.01 -17.80 43.79
C SER A 127 -23.50 -17.72 44.07
N ALA A 128 -22.93 -16.52 44.02
CA ALA A 128 -21.49 -16.30 44.22
C ALA A 128 -21.17 -14.98 44.96
N SER A 129 -19.90 -14.79 45.34
CA SER A 129 -19.40 -13.59 46.03
C SER A 129 -19.53 -12.33 45.16
N LEU A 130 -19.61 -11.15 45.81
CA LEU A 130 -19.73 -9.87 45.09
C LEU A 130 -18.54 -9.63 44.16
N ASP A 131 -17.33 -9.97 44.60
CA ASP A 131 -16.11 -9.77 43.82
C ASP A 131 -16.11 -10.64 42.55
N TYR A 132 -16.57 -11.90 42.66
CA TYR A 132 -16.79 -12.77 41.49
C TYR A 132 -17.81 -12.16 40.52
N LYS A 133 -18.92 -11.63 41.04
CA LYS A 133 -19.98 -11.02 40.23
C LYS A 133 -19.45 -9.82 39.43
N ILE A 134 -18.64 -8.98 40.07
CA ILE A 134 -17.99 -7.84 39.42
C ILE A 134 -17.03 -8.32 38.34
N ALA A 135 -16.18 -9.31 38.63
CA ALA A 135 -15.23 -9.86 37.66
C ALA A 135 -15.94 -10.47 36.44
N ALA A 136 -16.96 -11.31 36.66
CA ALA A 136 -17.74 -11.90 35.57
C ALA A 136 -18.46 -10.85 34.71
N TYR A 137 -18.96 -9.78 35.34
CA TYR A 137 -19.55 -8.64 34.64
C TYR A 137 -18.51 -7.90 33.79
N LEU A 138 -17.36 -7.57 34.35
CA LEU A 138 -16.27 -6.88 33.65
C LEU A 138 -15.79 -7.69 32.46
N PHE A 139 -15.56 -8.99 32.64
CA PHE A 139 -15.12 -9.86 31.56
C PHE A 139 -16.06 -9.86 30.36
N PHE A 140 -17.37 -9.95 30.62
CA PHE A 140 -18.39 -9.88 29.56
C PHE A 140 -18.37 -8.54 28.83
N MET A 141 -18.22 -7.43 29.57
CA MET A 141 -18.16 -6.09 29.01
C MET A 141 -16.91 -5.86 28.15
N GLU A 142 -15.74 -6.33 28.62
CA GLU A 142 -14.49 -6.25 27.87
C GLU A 142 -14.55 -7.07 26.58
N LEU A 143 -15.18 -8.26 26.60
CA LEU A 143 -15.41 -9.04 25.40
C LEU A 143 -16.26 -8.29 24.37
N ILE A 144 -17.34 -7.61 24.80
CA ILE A 144 -18.15 -6.78 23.88
C ILE A 144 -17.27 -5.72 23.21
N VAL A 145 -16.42 -5.04 23.98
CA VAL A 145 -15.47 -4.06 23.44
C VAL A 145 -14.57 -4.73 22.41
N ILE A 146 -13.87 -5.81 22.77
CA ILE A 146 -12.92 -6.50 21.89
C ILE A 146 -13.58 -7.01 20.60
N TRP A 147 -14.80 -7.54 20.67
CA TRP A 147 -15.53 -7.98 19.47
C TRP A 147 -15.82 -6.82 18.52
N LEU A 148 -16.23 -5.67 19.05
CA LEU A 148 -16.43 -4.47 18.26
C LEU A 148 -15.10 -3.94 17.70
N GLN A 149 -14.04 -3.89 18.52
CA GLN A 149 -12.70 -3.52 18.09
C GLN A 149 -12.23 -4.40 16.93
N GLY A 150 -12.50 -5.71 16.96
CA GLY A 150 -12.18 -6.65 15.89
C GLY A 150 -12.69 -6.23 14.51
N VAL A 151 -13.88 -5.62 14.44
CA VAL A 151 -14.45 -5.10 13.18
C VAL A 151 -13.56 -4.00 12.60
N TYR A 152 -13.10 -3.06 13.42
CA TYR A 152 -12.25 -1.93 13.01
C TYR A 152 -10.78 -2.33 12.83
N LEU A 153 -10.27 -3.27 13.62
CA LEU A 153 -8.92 -3.82 13.46
C LEU A 153 -8.73 -4.48 12.09
N SER A 154 -9.78 -5.14 11.57
CA SER A 154 -9.76 -5.72 10.23
C SER A 154 -9.55 -4.68 9.11
N ALA A 155 -9.83 -3.40 9.37
CA ALA A 155 -9.59 -2.29 8.45
C ALA A 155 -8.16 -1.73 8.53
N LEU A 156 -7.48 -1.87 9.67
CA LEU A 156 -6.15 -1.29 9.92
C LEU A 156 -5.00 -2.04 9.24
N LYS A 157 -5.21 -3.31 8.88
CA LYS A 157 -4.25 -4.16 8.16
C LYS A 157 -2.92 -4.44 8.87
N ASP A 158 -2.72 -4.01 10.12
CA ASP A 158 -1.55 -4.34 10.97
C ASP A 158 -1.84 -5.50 11.92
N TYR A 159 -1.91 -6.72 11.36
CA TYR A 159 -2.32 -7.91 12.10
C TYR A 159 -1.24 -8.40 13.09
N ILE A 160 0.04 -8.10 12.87
CA ILE A 160 1.13 -8.48 13.78
C ILE A 160 0.98 -7.74 15.10
N ARG A 161 0.67 -6.44 15.05
CA ARG A 161 0.47 -5.64 16.26
C ARG A 161 -0.71 -6.14 17.08
N ILE A 162 -1.80 -6.58 16.44
CA ILE A 162 -2.94 -7.23 17.12
C ILE A 162 -2.47 -8.45 17.89
N VAL A 163 -1.77 -9.37 17.23
CA VAL A 163 -1.26 -10.59 17.86
C VAL A 163 -0.31 -10.26 19.01
N ARG A 164 0.55 -9.24 18.85
CA ARG A 164 1.43 -8.78 19.92
C ARG A 164 0.65 -8.27 21.13
N SER A 165 -0.43 -7.51 20.93
CA SER A 165 -1.31 -7.07 22.03
C SER A 165 -1.91 -8.27 22.77
N PHE A 166 -2.34 -9.31 22.06
CA PHE A 166 -2.83 -10.56 22.67
C PHE A 166 -1.74 -11.30 23.44
N ILE A 167 -0.51 -11.40 22.91
CA ILE A 167 0.62 -12.04 23.63
C ILE A 167 0.92 -11.28 24.93
N ILE A 168 0.98 -9.95 24.87
CA ILE A 168 1.23 -9.10 26.05
C ILE A 168 0.09 -9.24 27.06
N GLY A 169 -1.16 -9.20 26.62
CA GLY A 169 -2.33 -9.36 27.47
C GLY A 169 -2.39 -10.73 28.14
N VAL A 170 -2.12 -11.82 27.41
CA VAL A 170 -2.08 -13.17 27.97
C VAL A 170 -0.96 -13.32 29.01
N ALA A 171 0.23 -12.80 28.72
CA ALA A 171 1.33 -12.83 29.69
C ALA A 171 1.00 -12.01 30.95
N ALA A 172 0.38 -10.84 30.78
CA ALA A 172 -0.07 -10.01 31.89
C ALA A 172 -1.19 -10.67 32.70
N ALA A 173 -2.14 -11.36 32.06
CA ALA A 173 -3.20 -12.10 32.74
C ALA A 173 -2.66 -13.26 33.58
N GLN A 174 -1.69 -14.01 33.05
CA GLN A 174 -1.04 -15.09 33.80
C GLN A 174 -0.24 -14.56 34.99
N LEU A 175 0.51 -13.47 34.80
CA LEU A 175 1.30 -12.85 35.85
C LEU A 175 0.40 -12.28 36.96
N SER A 176 -0.59 -11.47 36.59
CA SER A 176 -1.54 -10.86 37.53
C SER A 176 -2.39 -11.90 38.24
N GLY A 177 -2.93 -12.89 37.53
CA GLY A 177 -3.63 -14.02 38.14
C GLY A 177 -2.76 -14.73 39.18
N SER A 178 -1.52 -15.09 38.82
CA SER A 178 -0.57 -15.73 39.75
C SER A 178 -0.26 -14.85 40.96
N LEU A 179 -0.09 -13.54 40.78
CA LEU A 179 0.15 -12.60 41.87
C LEU A 179 -1.06 -12.50 42.81
N LEU A 180 -2.27 -12.40 42.26
CA LEU A 180 -3.51 -12.34 43.04
C LEU A 180 -3.67 -13.61 43.88
N PHE A 181 -3.37 -14.78 43.32
CA PHE A 181 -3.35 -16.04 44.07
C PHE A 181 -2.32 -16.07 45.22
N LEU A 182 -1.16 -15.42 45.06
CA LEU A 182 -0.09 -15.44 46.06
C LEU A 182 -0.24 -14.35 47.13
N LEU A 183 -0.86 -13.22 46.79
CA LEU A 183 -0.88 -12.01 47.62
C LEU A 183 -2.24 -11.74 48.27
N THR A 184 -3.31 -12.43 47.86
CA THR A 184 -4.68 -12.17 48.35
C THR A 184 -5.40 -13.45 48.74
N ASP A 185 -6.32 -13.36 49.70
CA ASP A 185 -7.19 -14.47 50.12
C ASP A 185 -8.47 -14.61 49.25
N LEU A 186 -8.40 -14.15 48.00
CA LEU A 186 -9.54 -14.22 47.07
C LEU A 186 -9.86 -15.66 46.69
N GLN A 187 -11.15 -15.93 46.44
CA GLN A 187 -11.58 -17.21 45.86
C GLN A 187 -10.86 -17.48 44.54
N ALA A 188 -10.53 -18.74 44.28
CA ALA A 188 -9.69 -19.10 43.15
C ALA A 188 -10.31 -18.68 41.81
N THR A 189 -11.61 -18.90 41.64
CA THR A 189 -12.35 -18.46 40.46
C THR A 189 -12.27 -16.95 40.26
N THR A 190 -12.40 -16.17 41.33
CA THR A 190 -12.35 -14.70 41.29
C THR A 190 -10.95 -14.20 40.92
N ALA A 191 -9.90 -14.74 41.53
CA ALA A 191 -8.52 -14.38 41.22
C ALA A 191 -8.16 -14.70 39.75
N ALA A 192 -8.62 -15.84 39.24
CA ALA A 192 -8.44 -16.20 37.83
C ALA A 192 -9.19 -15.26 36.88
N LEU A 193 -10.44 -14.90 37.19
CA LEU A 193 -11.23 -13.97 36.37
C LEU A 193 -10.63 -12.56 36.37
N LEU A 194 -10.24 -12.02 37.53
CA LEU A 194 -9.57 -10.71 37.60
C LEU A 194 -8.22 -10.68 36.86
N GLY A 195 -7.50 -11.80 36.84
CA GLY A 195 -6.33 -11.96 35.98
C GLY A 195 -6.68 -11.85 34.49
N ILE A 196 -7.76 -12.53 34.07
CA ILE A 196 -8.27 -12.40 32.70
C ILE A 196 -8.67 -10.96 32.39
N ASP A 197 -9.46 -10.31 33.24
CA ASP A 197 -9.89 -8.91 33.08
C ASP A 197 -8.68 -7.98 32.92
N THR A 198 -7.64 -8.16 33.74
CA THR A 198 -6.40 -7.38 33.61
C THR A 198 -5.76 -7.54 32.23
N GLY A 199 -5.67 -8.76 31.71
CA GLY A 199 -5.11 -9.01 30.39
C GLY A 199 -6.00 -8.50 29.25
N PHE A 200 -7.32 -8.69 29.35
CA PHE A 200 -8.29 -8.27 28.35
C PHE A 200 -8.44 -6.75 28.30
N PHE A 201 -8.39 -6.07 29.45
CA PHE A 201 -8.25 -4.62 29.54
C PHE A 201 -6.98 -4.13 28.82
N ILE A 202 -5.83 -4.75 29.05
CA ILE A 202 -4.58 -4.39 28.36
C ILE A 202 -4.72 -4.59 26.85
N ILE A 203 -5.34 -5.70 26.41
CA ILE A 203 -5.61 -5.94 24.99
C ILE A 203 -6.49 -4.83 24.41
N ALA A 204 -7.58 -4.49 25.10
CA ALA A 204 -8.54 -3.46 24.68
C ALA A 204 -7.88 -2.07 24.63
N ALA A 205 -7.05 -1.73 25.62
CA ALA A 205 -6.34 -0.46 25.71
C ALA A 205 -5.26 -0.32 24.63
N LEU A 206 -4.43 -1.36 24.42
CA LEU A 206 -3.41 -1.36 23.36
C LEU A 206 -4.04 -1.31 21.97
N SER A 207 -5.14 -2.03 21.76
CA SER A 207 -5.90 -1.99 20.50
C SER A 207 -6.54 -0.62 20.28
N PHE A 208 -7.08 -0.02 21.35
CA PHE A 208 -7.65 1.32 21.29
C PHE A 208 -6.62 2.40 20.99
N TYR A 209 -5.48 2.37 21.67
CA TYR A 209 -4.35 3.25 21.39
C TYR A 209 -3.89 3.13 19.93
N HIS A 210 -3.89 1.91 19.39
CA HIS A 210 -3.58 1.71 17.98
C HIS A 210 -4.63 2.33 17.03
N PHE A 211 -5.91 2.34 17.40
CA PHE A 211 -6.94 3.05 16.62
C PHE A 211 -6.70 4.54 16.59
N GLU A 212 -6.44 5.16 17.74
CA GLU A 212 -6.23 6.61 17.81
C GLU A 212 -4.98 7.07 17.06
N GLN A 213 -3.95 6.23 16.98
CA GLN A 213 -2.77 6.51 16.15
C GLN A 213 -3.07 6.52 14.65
N ARG A 214 -4.09 5.79 14.18
CA ARG A 214 -4.28 5.52 12.75
C ARG A 214 -5.53 6.13 12.15
N PHE A 215 -6.58 6.33 12.94
CA PHE A 215 -7.81 6.97 12.50
C PHE A 215 -7.91 8.39 13.07
N PRO A 216 -8.30 9.38 12.25
CA PRO A 216 -8.50 10.74 12.73
C PRO A 216 -9.60 10.79 13.78
N ARG A 217 -9.51 11.76 14.70
CA ARG A 217 -10.52 11.96 15.74
C ARG A 217 -11.89 12.19 15.10
N GLY A 218 -12.87 11.42 15.55
CA GLY A 218 -14.23 11.47 15.02
C GLY A 218 -15.04 12.65 15.56
N LYS A 219 -15.95 13.20 14.73
CA LYS A 219 -16.90 14.23 15.17
C LYS A 219 -18.12 13.58 15.82
N SER A 220 -18.54 14.10 16.97
CA SER A 220 -19.65 13.56 17.78
C SER A 220 -20.98 13.43 17.01
N GLN A 221 -21.23 14.35 16.07
CA GLN A 221 -22.43 14.34 15.22
C GLN A 221 -22.60 13.06 14.38
N PHE A 222 -21.52 12.31 14.13
CA PHE A 222 -21.54 11.10 13.30
C PHE A 222 -21.57 9.80 14.10
N HIS A 223 -21.68 9.86 15.44
CA HIS A 223 -21.68 8.66 16.28
C HIS A 223 -22.70 7.62 15.83
N PHE A 224 -23.91 8.06 15.47
CA PHE A 224 -25.04 7.18 15.18
C PHE A 224 -25.33 7.02 13.68
N ASP A 225 -24.44 7.47 12.80
CA ASP A 225 -24.67 7.40 11.34
C ASP A 225 -24.81 5.95 10.85
N PHE A 226 -24.13 5.00 11.50
CA PHE A 226 -24.24 3.57 11.17
C PHE A 226 -25.66 3.01 11.39
N LEU A 227 -26.48 3.60 12.28
CA LEU A 227 -27.85 3.15 12.50
C LEU A 227 -28.73 3.34 11.26
N ARG A 228 -28.38 4.26 10.35
CA ARG A 228 -29.09 4.43 9.07
C ARG A 228 -28.95 3.18 8.18
N TYR A 229 -27.84 2.45 8.31
CA TYR A 229 -27.61 1.21 7.56
C TYR A 229 -28.52 0.09 8.04
N PHE A 230 -29.01 0.14 9.27
CA PHE A 230 -30.00 -0.82 9.76
C PHE A 230 -31.30 -0.77 8.94
N GLY A 231 -31.75 0.44 8.59
CA GLY A 231 -32.96 0.62 7.79
C GLY A 231 -32.83 0.16 6.33
N ARG A 232 -31.61 0.19 5.78
CA ARG A 232 -31.33 -0.21 4.39
C ARG A 232 -30.95 -1.69 4.26
N TYR A 233 -30.26 -2.21 5.28
CA TYR A 233 -29.55 -3.49 5.24
C TYR A 233 -29.87 -4.39 6.44
N SER A 234 -31.13 -4.36 6.93
CA SER A 234 -31.60 -5.16 8.06
C SER A 234 -31.32 -6.67 7.92
N SER A 235 -31.26 -7.18 6.68
CA SER A 235 -30.88 -8.57 6.41
C SER A 235 -29.48 -8.94 6.92
N LEU A 236 -28.54 -7.99 6.96
CA LEU A 236 -27.18 -8.23 7.47
C LEU A 236 -27.16 -8.49 8.97
N PHE A 237 -27.98 -7.76 9.74
CA PHE A 237 -28.06 -7.92 11.18
C PHE A 237 -28.55 -9.34 11.53
N PHE A 238 -29.68 -9.75 10.96
CA PHE A 238 -30.24 -11.08 11.22
C PHE A 238 -29.36 -12.21 10.65
N ALA A 239 -28.71 -11.98 9.49
CA ALA A 239 -27.75 -12.93 8.96
C ALA A 239 -26.57 -13.14 9.93
N GLY A 240 -26.04 -12.06 10.51
CA GLY A 240 -25.03 -12.13 11.57
C GLY A 240 -25.50 -12.95 12.76
N CYS A 241 -26.68 -12.64 13.30
CA CYS A 241 -27.25 -13.38 14.42
C CYS A 241 -27.38 -14.88 14.12
N PHE A 242 -27.92 -15.28 12.96
CA PHE A 242 -28.11 -16.70 12.63
C PHE A 242 -26.81 -17.45 12.35
N VAL A 243 -25.86 -16.82 11.64
CA VAL A 243 -24.57 -17.46 11.32
C VAL A 243 -23.78 -17.77 12.60
N TYR A 244 -23.73 -16.84 13.55
CA TYR A 244 -22.97 -17.03 14.79
C TYR A 244 -23.74 -17.85 15.84
N SER A 245 -25.06 -17.66 15.99
CA SER A 245 -25.86 -18.49 16.91
C SER A 245 -25.95 -19.94 16.46
N GLY A 246 -25.96 -20.20 15.14
CA GLY A 246 -26.01 -21.54 14.59
C GLY A 246 -24.88 -22.46 15.06
N VAL A 247 -23.72 -21.89 15.44
CA VAL A 247 -22.59 -22.64 16.02
C VAL A 247 -22.90 -23.19 17.41
N TYR A 248 -23.75 -22.52 18.19
CA TYR A 248 -23.93 -22.79 19.63
C TYR A 248 -25.33 -23.31 19.99
N LEU A 249 -26.33 -23.10 19.13
CA LEU A 249 -27.72 -23.44 19.47
C LEU A 249 -27.95 -24.93 19.74
N HIS A 250 -27.16 -25.83 19.15
CA HIS A 250 -27.23 -27.24 19.50
C HIS A 250 -26.78 -27.49 20.95
N ASN A 251 -25.80 -26.76 21.49
CA ASN A 251 -25.43 -26.83 22.91
C ASN A 251 -26.59 -26.35 23.78
N PHE A 252 -27.29 -25.27 23.40
CA PHE A 252 -28.41 -24.74 24.18
C PHE A 252 -29.56 -25.74 24.29
N VAL A 253 -29.78 -26.55 23.25
CA VAL A 253 -30.75 -27.66 23.30
C VAL A 253 -30.35 -28.70 24.35
N TYR A 254 -29.07 -29.03 24.48
CA TYR A 254 -28.58 -29.94 25.53
C TYR A 254 -28.58 -29.30 26.92
N TRP A 255 -28.22 -28.01 27.04
CA TRP A 255 -28.24 -27.28 28.31
C TRP A 255 -29.64 -27.19 28.91
N LEU A 256 -30.66 -26.97 28.06
CA LEU A 256 -32.07 -26.98 28.44
C LEU A 256 -32.68 -28.39 28.50
N GLY A 257 -31.90 -29.41 28.17
CA GLY A 257 -32.34 -30.79 28.14
C GLY A 257 -32.41 -31.44 29.52
N PRO A 258 -32.98 -32.66 29.62
CA PRO A 258 -33.17 -33.36 30.89
C PRO A 258 -31.86 -33.72 31.63
N ARG A 259 -30.74 -33.74 30.90
CA ARG A 259 -29.41 -34.10 31.39
C ARG A 259 -28.50 -32.87 31.63
N GLY A 260 -29.06 -31.66 31.54
CA GLY A 260 -28.34 -30.43 31.87
C GLY A 260 -28.01 -30.35 33.37
N VAL A 261 -26.86 -29.78 33.69
CA VAL A 261 -26.36 -29.57 35.05
C VAL A 261 -26.32 -28.07 35.34
N GLY A 262 -26.85 -27.68 36.50
CA GLY A 262 -26.78 -26.30 36.99
C GLY A 262 -25.52 -26.04 37.81
N VAL A 263 -24.81 -24.96 37.50
CA VAL A 263 -23.61 -24.49 38.21
C VAL A 263 -23.91 -23.09 38.78
N ALA A 264 -23.68 -22.89 40.08
CA ALA A 264 -24.00 -21.66 40.81
C ALA A 264 -25.43 -21.12 40.55
N ASP A 265 -26.40 -22.05 40.54
CA ASP A 265 -27.86 -21.83 40.38
C ASP A 265 -28.34 -21.19 39.07
N GLN A 266 -27.44 -20.73 38.19
CA GLN A 266 -27.81 -20.02 36.95
C GLN A 266 -27.14 -20.55 35.69
N PHE A 267 -25.91 -21.08 35.77
CA PHE A 267 -25.22 -21.58 34.59
C PHE A 267 -25.72 -22.99 34.26
N LEU A 268 -26.35 -23.16 33.11
CA LEU A 268 -26.75 -24.47 32.59
C LEU A 268 -25.68 -24.99 31.63
N VAL A 269 -25.09 -26.13 31.95
CA VAL A 269 -24.04 -26.77 31.13
C VAL A 269 -24.36 -28.24 30.96
N MET A 270 -23.79 -28.88 29.94
CA MET A 270 -23.88 -30.32 29.79
C MET A 270 -22.50 -30.87 29.41
N PRO A 271 -21.60 -31.10 30.40
CA PRO A 271 -20.21 -31.49 30.16
C PRO A 271 -20.06 -32.76 29.32
N PHE A 272 -21.03 -33.68 29.39
CA PHE A 272 -21.08 -34.86 28.53
C PHE A 272 -21.02 -34.50 27.05
N TYR A 273 -21.72 -33.43 26.64
CA TYR A 273 -21.82 -32.99 25.25
C TYR A 273 -20.85 -31.83 24.93
N ASP A 274 -20.69 -30.89 25.85
CA ASP A 274 -19.85 -29.69 25.66
C ASP A 274 -18.36 -30.04 25.45
N LEU A 275 -17.87 -31.08 26.14
CA LEU A 275 -16.47 -31.52 26.02
C LEU A 275 -16.18 -32.11 24.62
N PRO A 276 -16.94 -33.08 24.08
CA PRO A 276 -16.86 -33.47 22.68
C PRO A 276 -16.95 -32.31 21.68
N VAL A 277 -17.86 -31.35 21.91
CA VAL A 277 -18.02 -30.16 21.07
C VAL A 277 -16.74 -29.35 20.98
N PHE A 278 -16.11 -29.05 22.13
CA PHE A 278 -14.86 -28.28 22.18
C PHE A 278 -13.75 -28.94 21.35
N TYR A 279 -13.51 -30.24 21.55
CA TYR A 279 -12.44 -30.95 20.84
C TYR A 279 -12.76 -31.12 19.35
N ALA A 280 -14.01 -31.36 18.99
CA ALA A 280 -14.42 -31.47 17.59
C ALA A 280 -14.26 -30.12 16.87
N PHE A 281 -14.54 -28.99 17.53
CA PHE A 281 -14.39 -27.66 16.95
C PHE A 281 -12.93 -27.29 16.64
N ILE A 282 -11.94 -27.82 17.36
CA ILE A 282 -10.51 -27.61 17.05
C ILE A 282 -10.17 -28.10 15.63
N SER A 283 -10.85 -29.13 15.12
CA SER A 283 -10.63 -29.66 13.77
C SER A 283 -10.89 -28.64 12.64
N VAL A 284 -11.60 -27.54 12.94
CA VAL A 284 -12.02 -26.50 11.99
C VAL A 284 -10.94 -25.44 11.73
N MET A 285 -9.99 -25.27 12.66
CA MET A 285 -8.97 -24.22 12.59
C MET A 285 -8.17 -24.18 11.27
N PRO A 286 -7.72 -25.32 10.70
CA PRO A 286 -6.95 -25.32 9.45
C PRO A 286 -7.72 -24.74 8.26
N THR A 287 -9.05 -24.91 8.22
CA THR A 287 -9.88 -24.34 7.17
C THR A 287 -10.05 -22.84 7.29
N LEU A 288 -10.14 -22.30 8.51
CA LEU A 288 -10.17 -20.84 8.70
C LEU A 288 -8.91 -20.18 8.16
N VAL A 289 -7.75 -20.77 8.42
CA VAL A 289 -6.45 -20.29 7.92
C VAL A 289 -6.39 -20.42 6.40
N THR A 290 -6.65 -21.62 5.86
CA THR A 290 -6.60 -21.87 4.43
C THR A 290 -7.62 -21.00 3.68
N PHE A 291 -8.79 -20.73 4.25
CA PHE A 291 -9.80 -19.87 3.66
C PHE A 291 -9.29 -18.43 3.50
N VAL A 292 -8.71 -17.86 4.55
CA VAL A 292 -8.12 -16.51 4.49
C VAL A 292 -7.00 -16.47 3.45
N VAL A 293 -6.09 -17.45 3.44
CA VAL A 293 -5.02 -17.55 2.43
C VAL A 293 -5.60 -17.61 1.02
N SER A 294 -6.51 -18.54 0.78
CA SER A 294 -7.06 -18.82 -0.54
C SER A 294 -7.86 -17.64 -1.09
N VAL A 295 -8.70 -17.02 -0.26
CA VAL A 295 -9.46 -15.84 -0.63
C VAL A 295 -8.55 -14.66 -0.94
N GLU A 296 -7.59 -14.36 -0.07
CA GLU A 296 -6.75 -13.16 -0.19
C GLU A 296 -5.68 -13.27 -1.29
N THR A 297 -5.12 -14.46 -1.51
CA THR A 297 -4.01 -14.67 -2.44
C THR A 297 -4.47 -15.05 -3.85
N SER A 298 -5.58 -15.79 -3.98
CA SER A 298 -6.00 -16.38 -5.25
C SER A 298 -7.34 -15.83 -5.74
N PHE A 299 -8.41 -15.95 -4.95
CA PHE A 299 -9.76 -15.58 -5.41
C PHE A 299 -9.97 -14.07 -5.54
N TYR A 300 -9.59 -13.27 -4.54
CA TYR A 300 -9.84 -11.83 -4.51
C TYR A 300 -9.18 -11.09 -5.67
N GLU A 301 -8.02 -11.56 -6.15
CA GLU A 301 -7.38 -11.01 -7.33
C GLU A 301 -8.26 -11.14 -8.57
N LYS A 302 -8.76 -12.35 -8.85
CA LYS A 302 -9.60 -12.61 -10.03
C LYS A 302 -10.96 -11.93 -9.89
N PHE A 303 -11.52 -11.91 -8.68
CA PHE A 303 -12.73 -11.14 -8.35
C PHE A 303 -12.55 -9.65 -8.67
N ARG A 304 -11.45 -9.04 -8.23
CA ARG A 304 -11.17 -7.63 -8.49
C ARG A 304 -11.00 -7.35 -9.99
N ILE A 305 -10.30 -8.21 -10.73
CA ILE A 305 -10.11 -8.07 -12.19
C ILE A 305 -11.46 -8.09 -12.91
N TYR A 306 -12.37 -8.99 -12.54
CA TYR A 306 -13.72 -9.03 -13.11
C TYR A 306 -14.47 -7.70 -12.93
N TYR A 307 -14.52 -7.16 -11.71
CA TYR A 307 -15.21 -5.89 -11.46
C TYR A 307 -14.48 -4.66 -12.05
N LEU A 308 -13.15 -4.68 -12.13
CA LEU A 308 -12.39 -3.62 -12.80
C LEU A 308 -12.71 -3.58 -14.31
N ASN A 309 -12.80 -4.73 -14.97
CA ASN A 309 -13.20 -4.79 -16.37
C ASN A 309 -14.63 -4.27 -16.57
N ILE A 310 -15.52 -4.39 -15.58
CA ILE A 310 -16.88 -3.86 -15.64
C ILE A 310 -16.90 -2.34 -15.42
N LEU A 311 -16.16 -1.84 -14.43
CA LEU A 311 -16.18 -0.43 -14.04
C LEU A 311 -15.36 0.46 -14.99
N ASN A 312 -14.28 -0.06 -15.56
CA ASN A 312 -13.30 0.73 -16.32
C ASN A 312 -13.34 0.45 -17.83
N GLY A 313 -14.52 0.08 -18.38
CA GLY A 313 -14.72 0.00 -19.83
C GLY A 313 -14.09 -1.21 -20.54
N GLY A 314 -13.96 -2.37 -19.87
CA GLY A 314 -13.46 -3.60 -20.49
C GLY A 314 -14.41 -4.16 -21.55
N THR A 315 -13.85 -4.84 -22.57
CA THR A 315 -14.66 -5.44 -23.63
C THR A 315 -15.51 -6.61 -23.11
N VAL A 316 -16.60 -6.98 -23.80
CA VAL A 316 -17.43 -8.14 -23.43
C VAL A 316 -16.59 -9.43 -23.37
N THR A 317 -15.58 -9.56 -24.22
CA THR A 317 -14.61 -10.66 -24.21
C THR A 317 -13.77 -10.67 -22.94
N ASP A 318 -13.27 -9.52 -22.50
CA ASP A 318 -12.47 -9.40 -21.26
C ASP A 318 -13.30 -9.69 -20.02
N ILE A 319 -14.56 -9.24 -19.99
CA ILE A 319 -15.50 -9.50 -18.89
C ILE A 319 -15.82 -11.00 -18.81
N ARG A 320 -16.10 -11.67 -19.94
CA ARG A 320 -16.37 -13.12 -19.97
C ARG A 320 -15.14 -13.94 -19.60
N ALA A 321 -13.95 -13.55 -20.05
CA ALA A 321 -12.69 -14.20 -19.71
C ALA A 321 -12.40 -14.06 -18.20
N ALA A 322 -12.52 -12.85 -17.65
CA ALA A 322 -12.33 -12.58 -16.23
C ALA A 322 -13.36 -13.33 -15.36
N LYS A 323 -14.63 -13.37 -15.78
CA LYS A 323 -15.69 -14.17 -15.14
C LYS A 323 -15.31 -15.66 -15.08
N SER A 324 -14.94 -16.23 -16.21
CA SER A 324 -14.57 -17.65 -16.30
C SER A 324 -13.34 -17.97 -15.45
N SER A 325 -12.33 -17.09 -15.48
CA SER A 325 -11.13 -17.22 -14.64
C SER A 325 -11.48 -17.19 -13.15
N MET A 326 -12.26 -16.20 -12.71
CA MET A 326 -12.72 -16.08 -11.32
C MET A 326 -13.52 -17.30 -10.87
N GLN A 327 -14.46 -17.79 -11.68
CA GLN A 327 -15.27 -18.97 -11.36
C GLN A 327 -14.42 -20.23 -11.22
N LYS A 328 -13.51 -20.48 -12.17
CA LYS A 328 -12.62 -21.64 -12.13
C LYS A 328 -11.70 -21.61 -10.91
N THR A 329 -11.12 -20.45 -10.62
CA THR A 329 -10.30 -20.26 -9.42
C THR A 329 -11.12 -20.53 -8.17
N LEU A 330 -12.30 -19.93 -8.02
CA LEU A 330 -13.15 -20.12 -6.85
C LEU A 330 -13.51 -21.61 -6.61
N ILE A 331 -13.90 -22.35 -7.66
CA ILE A 331 -14.24 -23.77 -7.52
C ILE A 331 -13.02 -24.59 -7.10
N ARG A 332 -11.86 -24.35 -7.72
CA ARG A 332 -10.60 -25.03 -7.37
C ARG A 332 -10.22 -24.78 -5.90
N GLU A 333 -10.31 -23.53 -5.47
CA GLU A 333 -10.02 -23.12 -4.10
C GLU A 333 -10.98 -23.74 -3.08
N ILE A 334 -12.28 -23.82 -3.40
CA ILE A 334 -13.27 -24.51 -2.56
C ILE A 334 -12.97 -26.01 -2.45
N SER A 335 -12.65 -26.68 -3.57
CA SER A 335 -12.29 -28.11 -3.56
C SER A 335 -11.07 -28.36 -2.68
N PHE A 336 -10.04 -27.53 -2.81
CA PHE A 336 -8.83 -27.62 -1.98
C PHE A 336 -9.13 -27.44 -0.48
N LEU A 337 -10.00 -26.48 -0.13
CA LEU A 337 -10.46 -26.30 1.26
C LEU A 337 -11.17 -27.55 1.79
N MET A 338 -12.04 -28.17 0.99
CA MET A 338 -12.72 -29.40 1.37
C MET A 338 -11.76 -30.57 1.58
N GLU A 339 -10.75 -30.71 0.72
CA GLU A 339 -9.70 -31.74 0.83
C GLU A 339 -8.88 -31.58 2.12
N ILE A 340 -8.46 -30.35 2.43
CA ILE A 340 -7.73 -30.05 3.67
C ILE A 340 -8.59 -30.31 4.90
N GLN A 341 -9.84 -29.82 4.92
CA GLN A 341 -10.70 -30.07 6.08
C GLN A 341 -10.96 -31.56 6.28
N LEU A 342 -11.17 -32.32 5.21
CA LEU A 342 -11.37 -33.76 5.30
C LEU A 342 -10.14 -34.46 5.90
N LEU A 343 -8.93 -34.11 5.44
CA LEU A 343 -7.68 -34.62 6.00
C LEU A 343 -7.58 -34.36 7.51
N PHE A 344 -7.82 -33.12 7.94
CA PHE A 344 -7.74 -32.76 9.36
C PHE A 344 -8.88 -33.37 10.18
N THR A 345 -10.07 -33.57 9.61
CA THR A 345 -11.18 -34.24 10.28
C THR A 345 -10.85 -35.71 10.54
N VAL A 346 -10.31 -36.41 9.53
CA VAL A 346 -9.85 -37.81 9.68
C VAL A 346 -8.72 -37.89 10.70
N LEU A 347 -7.77 -36.96 10.66
CA LEU A 347 -6.68 -36.90 11.63
C LEU A 347 -7.20 -36.64 13.06
N SER A 348 -8.12 -35.70 13.24
CA SER A 348 -8.76 -35.42 14.52
C SER A 348 -9.53 -36.62 15.06
N ILE A 349 -10.23 -37.37 14.21
CA ILE A 349 -10.90 -38.61 14.62
C ILE A 349 -9.87 -39.67 15.06
N ALA A 350 -8.83 -39.91 14.26
CA ALA A 350 -7.81 -40.90 14.56
C ALA A 350 -7.04 -40.58 15.85
N LEU A 351 -6.64 -39.31 16.02
CA LEU A 351 -6.01 -38.82 17.25
C LEU A 351 -6.99 -38.86 18.42
N GLY A 352 -8.25 -38.51 18.19
CA GLY A 352 -9.30 -38.50 19.19
C GLY A 352 -9.53 -39.88 19.80
N ILE A 353 -9.70 -40.90 18.96
CA ILE A 353 -9.87 -42.31 19.37
C ILE A 353 -8.68 -42.78 20.22
N LYS A 354 -7.46 -42.34 19.88
CA LYS A 354 -6.25 -42.75 20.59
C LYS A 354 -6.04 -42.03 21.92
N PHE A 355 -6.25 -40.70 21.95
CA PHE A 355 -5.81 -39.86 23.06
C PHE A 355 -6.93 -39.40 23.99
N LEU A 356 -8.16 -39.19 23.50
CA LEU A 356 -9.25 -38.69 24.34
C LEU A 356 -9.61 -39.66 25.49
N PRO A 357 -9.63 -41.00 25.31
CA PRO A 357 -9.86 -41.93 26.42
C PRO A 357 -8.79 -41.82 27.52
N THR A 358 -7.55 -41.47 27.17
CA THR A 358 -6.45 -41.34 28.14
C THR A 358 -6.59 -40.13 29.07
N ILE A 359 -7.39 -39.13 28.66
CA ILE A 359 -7.67 -37.91 29.44
C ILE A 359 -9.07 -37.92 30.08
N GLY A 360 -9.75 -39.07 30.06
CA GLY A 360 -11.02 -39.27 30.78
C GLY A 360 -12.29 -39.28 29.93
N PHE A 361 -12.20 -39.32 28.59
CA PHE A 361 -13.40 -39.49 27.76
C PHE A 361 -14.00 -40.89 27.90
N THR A 362 -15.33 -40.95 28.07
CA THR A 362 -16.09 -42.19 27.94
C THR A 362 -16.24 -42.59 26.47
N MET A 363 -16.52 -43.87 26.20
CA MET A 363 -16.77 -44.33 24.82
C MET A 363 -17.98 -43.63 24.18
N ALA A 364 -19.03 -43.36 24.96
CA ALA A 364 -20.19 -42.61 24.46
C ALA A 364 -19.81 -41.17 24.07
N GLN A 365 -18.97 -40.49 24.85
CA GLN A 365 -18.44 -39.17 24.48
C GLN A 365 -17.55 -39.22 23.24
N LEU A 366 -16.82 -40.33 23.05
CA LEU A 366 -16.01 -40.54 21.85
C LEU A 366 -16.89 -40.69 20.61
N ASP A 367 -18.00 -41.43 20.69
CA ASP A 367 -18.95 -41.57 19.59
C ASP A 367 -19.57 -40.21 19.21
N VAL A 368 -19.95 -39.41 20.21
CA VAL A 368 -20.44 -38.04 20.02
C VAL A 368 -19.37 -37.15 19.37
N PHE A 369 -18.12 -37.25 19.83
CA PHE A 369 -17.00 -36.52 19.24
C PHE A 369 -16.80 -36.86 17.76
N ILE A 370 -16.88 -38.14 17.38
CA ILE A 370 -16.73 -38.57 15.98
C ILE A 370 -17.84 -37.96 15.10
N LEU A 371 -19.09 -38.04 15.55
CA LEU A 371 -20.23 -37.46 14.83
C LEU A 371 -20.10 -35.93 14.71
N LEU A 372 -19.69 -35.26 15.79
CA LEU A 372 -19.49 -33.81 15.79
C LEU A 372 -18.32 -33.39 14.91
N ALA A 373 -17.23 -34.15 14.85
CA ALA A 373 -16.11 -33.84 13.94
C ALA A 373 -16.57 -33.86 12.48
N LEU A 374 -17.39 -34.83 12.09
CA LEU A 374 -18.01 -34.88 10.76
C LEU A 374 -19.03 -33.75 10.55
N ALA A 375 -19.81 -33.42 11.57
CA ALA A 375 -20.76 -32.31 11.50
C ALA A 375 -20.04 -30.97 11.30
N TYR A 376 -18.94 -30.74 12.02
CA TYR A 376 -18.13 -29.53 11.91
C TYR A 376 -17.37 -29.44 10.57
N PHE A 377 -16.98 -30.56 9.96
CA PHE A 377 -16.52 -30.60 8.57
C PHE A 377 -17.56 -30.00 7.62
N LEU A 378 -18.83 -30.43 7.70
CA LEU A 378 -19.89 -29.91 6.84
C LEU A 378 -20.22 -28.44 7.15
N PHE A 379 -20.30 -28.12 8.45
CA PHE A 379 -20.59 -26.78 8.94
C PHE A 379 -19.55 -25.76 8.47
N ILE A 380 -18.24 -26.05 8.59
CA ILE A 380 -17.24 -25.05 8.21
C ILE A 380 -17.23 -24.78 6.72
N ILE A 381 -17.44 -25.79 5.88
CA ILE A 381 -17.56 -25.58 4.44
C ILE A 381 -18.80 -24.74 4.14
N MET A 382 -19.94 -25.03 4.77
CA MET A 382 -21.15 -24.20 4.64
C MET A 382 -20.87 -22.74 5.08
N PHE A 383 -20.21 -22.56 6.23
CA PHE A 383 -19.85 -21.25 6.77
C PHE A 383 -18.98 -20.45 5.78
N VAL A 384 -17.94 -21.06 5.23
CA VAL A 384 -17.07 -20.46 4.22
C VAL A 384 -17.86 -20.06 2.95
N LEU A 385 -18.74 -20.92 2.46
CA LEU A 385 -19.54 -20.63 1.27
C LEU A 385 -20.55 -19.50 1.50
N MET A 386 -21.13 -19.39 2.70
CA MET A 386 -21.97 -18.25 3.08
C MET A 386 -21.16 -16.94 3.09
N HIS A 387 -19.91 -16.96 3.55
CA HIS A 387 -19.03 -15.79 3.49
C HIS A 387 -18.67 -15.41 2.05
N ILE A 388 -18.46 -16.38 1.16
CA ILE A 388 -18.25 -16.13 -0.27
C ILE A 388 -19.51 -15.51 -0.91
N LEU A 389 -20.72 -15.94 -0.54
CA LEU A 389 -21.96 -15.29 -1.01
C LEU A 389 -22.03 -13.80 -0.60
N MET A 390 -21.50 -13.45 0.58
CA MET A 390 -21.40 -12.05 1.02
C MET A 390 -20.46 -11.21 0.14
N TYR A 391 -19.42 -11.79 -0.46
CA TYR A 391 -18.59 -11.08 -1.46
C TYR A 391 -19.38 -10.69 -2.71
N PHE A 392 -20.39 -11.47 -3.08
CA PHE A 392 -21.30 -11.18 -4.19
C PHE A 392 -22.55 -10.38 -3.76
N ASP A 393 -22.56 -9.80 -2.56
CA ASP A 393 -23.68 -9.05 -1.96
C ASP A 393 -25.01 -9.84 -1.85
N ASP A 394 -24.97 -11.18 -1.83
CA ASP A 394 -26.17 -12.05 -1.73
C ASP A 394 -26.71 -12.18 -0.29
N ARG A 395 -27.02 -11.04 0.32
CA ARG A 395 -27.39 -10.94 1.75
C ARG A 395 -28.68 -11.66 2.10
N LYS A 396 -29.65 -11.67 1.17
CA LYS A 396 -30.92 -12.38 1.36
C LYS A 396 -30.73 -13.88 1.30
N GLY A 397 -29.87 -14.37 0.40
CA GLY A 397 -29.50 -15.79 0.35
C GLY A 397 -28.87 -16.25 1.66
N VAL A 398 -27.90 -15.50 2.16
CA VAL A 398 -27.22 -15.80 3.44
C VAL A 398 -28.19 -15.77 4.61
N LEU A 399 -29.10 -14.80 4.68
CA LEU A 399 -30.14 -14.74 5.72
C LEU A 399 -31.03 -15.99 5.72
N LEU A 400 -31.54 -16.39 4.55
CA LEU A 400 -32.44 -17.54 4.44
C LEU A 400 -31.74 -18.86 4.79
N ILE A 401 -30.51 -19.03 4.34
CA ILE A 401 -29.71 -20.23 4.62
C ILE A 401 -29.35 -20.29 6.10
N GLY A 402 -28.94 -19.17 6.70
CA GLY A 402 -28.66 -19.08 8.13
C GLY A 402 -29.90 -19.40 8.98
N ALA A 403 -31.06 -18.84 8.63
CA ALA A 403 -32.32 -19.13 9.31
C ALA A 403 -32.72 -20.61 9.17
N LEU A 404 -32.60 -21.18 7.97
CA LEU A 404 -32.83 -22.59 7.72
C LEU A 404 -31.91 -23.45 8.59
N PHE A 405 -30.61 -23.16 8.60
CA PHE A 405 -29.64 -23.91 9.38
C PHE A 405 -29.98 -23.87 10.88
N VAL A 406 -30.28 -22.70 11.44
CA VAL A 406 -30.67 -22.55 12.85
C VAL A 406 -31.91 -23.39 13.19
N LEU A 407 -32.95 -23.32 12.37
CA LEU A 407 -34.20 -24.07 12.60
C LEU A 407 -33.98 -25.58 12.52
N LEU A 408 -33.24 -26.04 11.49
CA LEU A 408 -32.90 -27.45 11.35
C LEU A 408 -31.99 -27.91 12.49
N ASN A 409 -31.04 -27.09 12.92
CA ASN A 409 -30.10 -27.43 13.99
C ASN A 409 -30.82 -27.62 15.32
N ILE A 410 -31.70 -26.70 15.71
CA ILE A 410 -32.53 -26.83 16.92
C ILE A 410 -33.44 -28.06 16.80
N GLY A 411 -34.19 -28.17 15.69
CA GLY A 411 -35.18 -29.22 15.50
C GLY A 411 -34.58 -30.63 15.47
N PHE A 412 -33.55 -30.86 14.66
CA PHE A 412 -32.90 -32.17 14.57
C PHE A 412 -32.10 -32.48 15.82
N THR A 413 -31.45 -31.51 16.47
CA THR A 413 -30.75 -31.78 17.73
C THR A 413 -31.72 -32.19 18.82
N ALA A 414 -32.85 -31.48 18.97
CA ALA A 414 -33.87 -31.83 19.93
C ALA A 414 -34.45 -33.22 19.63
N TRP A 415 -34.73 -33.52 18.36
CA TRP A 415 -35.25 -34.84 17.97
C TRP A 415 -34.24 -35.97 18.24
N MET A 416 -32.98 -35.78 17.87
CA MET A 416 -31.94 -36.81 18.05
C MET A 416 -31.57 -37.02 19.51
N MET A 417 -31.64 -35.97 20.35
CA MET A 417 -31.46 -36.08 21.80
C MET A 417 -32.49 -37.04 22.44
N HIS A 418 -33.74 -37.04 21.96
CA HIS A 418 -34.77 -37.98 22.45
C HIS A 418 -34.52 -39.43 22.00
N LEU A 419 -33.78 -39.61 20.90
CA LEU A 419 -33.43 -40.92 20.36
C LEU A 419 -32.05 -41.41 20.84
N GLU A 420 -31.39 -40.68 21.73
CA GLU A 420 -30.04 -40.97 22.24
C GLU A 420 -28.95 -41.02 21.14
N TYR A 421 -29.19 -40.40 19.99
CA TYR A 421 -28.21 -40.24 18.90
C TYR A 421 -27.54 -38.88 18.96
N ASP A 422 -26.84 -38.63 20.07
CA ASP A 422 -26.22 -37.35 20.36
C ASP A 422 -25.22 -36.92 19.26
N GLY A 423 -25.29 -35.67 18.81
CA GLY A 423 -24.45 -35.12 17.74
C GLY A 423 -24.95 -35.32 16.30
N LEU A 424 -25.81 -36.32 16.04
CA LEU A 424 -26.33 -36.59 14.68
C LEU A 424 -27.23 -35.45 14.15
N GLY A 425 -27.93 -34.74 15.04
CA GLY A 425 -28.80 -33.62 14.65
C GLY A 425 -28.04 -32.48 13.96
N MET A 426 -26.90 -32.08 14.53
CA MET A 426 -26.00 -31.08 13.96
C MET A 426 -25.42 -31.53 12.60
N PHE A 427 -25.11 -32.83 12.45
CA PHE A 427 -24.64 -33.40 11.19
C PHE A 427 -25.68 -33.25 10.07
N ILE A 428 -26.92 -33.68 10.31
CA ILE A 428 -28.01 -33.64 9.32
C ILE A 428 -28.34 -32.18 8.95
N ALA A 429 -28.43 -31.29 9.95
CA ALA A 429 -28.69 -29.87 9.73
C ALA A 429 -27.60 -29.22 8.86
N SER A 430 -26.32 -29.49 9.17
CA SER A 430 -25.18 -28.96 8.41
C SER A 430 -25.13 -29.53 6.99
N PHE A 431 -25.45 -30.82 6.80
CA PHE A 431 -25.50 -31.44 5.47
C PHE A 431 -26.53 -30.78 4.57
N ILE A 432 -27.76 -30.63 5.04
CA ILE A 432 -28.86 -30.02 4.26
C ILE A 432 -28.51 -28.57 3.92
N ALA A 433 -28.05 -27.79 4.90
CA ALA A 433 -27.69 -26.39 4.68
C ALA A 433 -26.49 -26.23 3.73
N LEU A 434 -25.50 -27.15 3.77
CA LEU A 434 -24.39 -27.19 2.83
C LEU A 434 -24.86 -27.40 1.38
N VAL A 435 -25.79 -28.33 1.15
CA VAL A 435 -26.36 -28.56 -0.18
C VAL A 435 -27.06 -27.30 -0.69
N VAL A 436 -27.86 -26.65 0.17
CA VAL A 436 -28.58 -25.41 -0.21
C VAL A 436 -27.61 -24.28 -0.55
N VAL A 437 -26.53 -24.07 0.23
CA VAL A 437 -25.57 -22.99 -0.04
C VAL A 437 -24.76 -23.25 -1.31
N ILE A 438 -24.39 -24.51 -1.61
CA ILE A 438 -23.71 -24.86 -2.87
C ILE A 438 -24.62 -24.54 -4.07
N VAL A 439 -25.88 -24.96 -4.01
CA VAL A 439 -26.87 -24.68 -5.07
C VAL A 439 -27.05 -23.17 -5.26
N ARG A 440 -27.13 -22.41 -4.16
CA ARG A 440 -27.26 -20.95 -4.20
C ARG A 440 -26.02 -20.28 -4.81
N LEU A 441 -24.82 -20.70 -4.41
CA LEU A 441 -23.57 -20.15 -4.93
C LEU A 441 -23.43 -20.41 -6.44
N LEU A 442 -23.69 -21.63 -6.89
CA LEU A 442 -23.66 -21.96 -8.33
C LEU A 442 -24.67 -21.12 -9.12
N HIS A 443 -25.85 -20.89 -8.56
CA HIS A 443 -26.85 -20.01 -9.16
C HIS A 443 -26.37 -18.55 -9.26
N VAL A 444 -25.77 -18.00 -8.20
CA VAL A 444 -25.21 -16.63 -8.20
C VAL A 444 -24.07 -16.51 -9.20
N LEU A 445 -23.12 -17.45 -9.20
CA LEU A 445 -21.97 -17.44 -10.11
C LEU A 445 -22.41 -17.50 -11.57
N ARG A 446 -23.37 -18.38 -11.92
CA ARG A 446 -23.86 -18.51 -13.30
C ARG A 446 -24.47 -17.20 -13.80
N ASN A 447 -25.24 -16.54 -12.94
CA ASN A 447 -26.01 -15.34 -13.25
C ASN A 447 -25.34 -14.04 -12.77
N ILE A 448 -24.04 -14.06 -12.46
CA ILE A 448 -23.36 -12.91 -11.86
C ILE A 448 -23.49 -11.64 -12.70
N ASP A 449 -23.43 -11.74 -14.02
CA ASP A 449 -23.58 -10.57 -14.90
C ASP A 449 -24.96 -9.91 -14.74
N TYR A 450 -26.02 -10.72 -14.59
CA TYR A 450 -27.36 -10.20 -14.33
C TYR A 450 -27.42 -9.49 -12.97
N PHE A 451 -26.83 -10.08 -11.94
CA PHE A 451 -26.79 -9.45 -10.62
C PHE A 451 -25.95 -8.16 -10.63
N THR A 452 -24.88 -8.10 -11.41
CA THR A 452 -24.04 -6.90 -11.50
C THR A 452 -24.71 -5.76 -12.26
N PHE A 453 -25.29 -6.05 -13.44
CA PHE A 453 -25.82 -5.03 -14.34
C PHE A 453 -27.32 -4.74 -14.16
N CYS A 454 -28.13 -5.76 -13.91
CA CYS A 454 -29.59 -5.67 -14.00
C CYS A 454 -30.30 -5.62 -12.64
N SER A 455 -29.61 -5.90 -11.54
CA SER A 455 -30.22 -5.86 -10.20
C SER A 455 -30.34 -4.44 -9.60
N GLN A 456 -29.75 -3.45 -10.26
CA GLN A 456 -29.80 -2.06 -9.83
C GLN A 456 -31.13 -1.41 -10.24
N PRO A 457 -31.81 -0.64 -9.37
CA PRO A 457 -33.04 0.03 -9.73
C PRO A 457 -32.79 1.09 -10.82
N ILE A 458 -33.41 0.91 -12.00
CA ILE A 458 -33.27 1.74 -13.20
C ILE A 458 -33.73 3.20 -12.97
N SER A 459 -34.52 3.44 -11.92
CA SER A 459 -34.90 4.77 -11.49
C SER A 459 -34.62 4.90 -9.99
N PRO A 460 -33.94 5.97 -9.53
CA PRO A 460 -33.92 6.27 -8.12
C PRO A 460 -35.37 6.49 -7.71
N LYS A 461 -35.98 5.53 -7.00
CA LYS A 461 -37.29 5.74 -6.38
C LYS A 461 -37.17 7.04 -5.60
N LYS A 462 -37.87 8.10 -6.04
CA LYS A 462 -38.19 9.24 -5.17
C LYS A 462 -38.65 8.60 -3.88
N LEU A 463 -37.98 8.93 -2.77
CA LEU A 463 -38.42 8.55 -1.45
C LEU A 463 -39.82 9.14 -1.25
N THR A 464 -40.84 8.43 -1.73
CA THR A 464 -42.19 8.63 -1.24
C THR A 464 -42.06 8.41 0.25
N LYS A 465 -42.38 9.46 1.02
CA LYS A 465 -42.76 9.33 2.41
C LYS A 465 -43.97 8.40 2.45
N GLU A 466 -43.75 7.10 2.27
CA GLU A 466 -44.67 6.10 2.75
C GLU A 466 -44.80 6.40 4.23
N LYS A 467 -46.02 6.76 4.63
CA LYS A 467 -46.40 6.89 6.03
C LYS A 467 -46.10 5.54 6.67
N SER A 468 -44.90 5.42 7.23
CA SER A 468 -44.49 4.29 8.04
C SER A 468 -45.44 4.25 9.22
N PHE A 469 -46.32 3.25 9.24
CA PHE A 469 -47.29 3.01 10.32
C PHE A 469 -46.59 2.62 11.64
N PHE A 470 -45.26 2.50 11.64
CA PHE A 470 -44.42 2.27 12.82
C PHE A 470 -43.21 3.22 12.82
N ASN A 471 -42.96 3.87 13.96
CA ASN A 471 -41.85 4.81 14.14
C ASN A 471 -40.51 4.03 14.20
N LYS A 472 -39.68 4.13 13.14
CA LYS A 472 -38.57 3.20 12.83
C LYS A 472 -37.46 3.07 13.88
N GLN A 473 -37.30 4.02 14.80
CA GLN A 473 -36.32 3.94 15.90
C GLN A 473 -36.83 3.09 17.07
N GLN A 474 -38.14 3.12 17.35
CA GLN A 474 -38.74 2.36 18.46
C GLN A 474 -38.77 0.86 18.14
N THR A 475 -39.09 0.47 16.90
CA THR A 475 -39.15 -0.95 16.49
C THR A 475 -37.79 -1.64 16.57
N PHE A 476 -36.68 -0.92 16.35
CA PHE A 476 -35.33 -1.47 16.47
C PHE A 476 -34.93 -1.71 17.92
N VAL A 477 -35.18 -0.72 18.79
CA VAL A 477 -35.02 -0.89 20.25
C VAL A 477 -35.90 -2.04 20.74
N SER A 478 -37.13 -2.18 20.25
CA SER A 478 -38.02 -3.32 20.57
C SER A 478 -37.50 -4.66 20.05
N VAL A 479 -36.91 -4.75 18.85
CA VAL A 479 -36.35 -6.01 18.32
C VAL A 479 -35.07 -6.41 19.06
N LEU A 480 -34.22 -5.45 19.42
CA LEU A 480 -33.04 -5.70 20.24
C LEU A 480 -33.45 -6.04 21.69
N LEU A 481 -34.52 -5.42 22.22
CA LEU A 481 -35.19 -5.82 23.46
C LEU A 481 -35.81 -7.21 23.36
N VAL A 482 -36.38 -7.63 22.22
CA VAL A 482 -36.97 -8.97 22.04
C VAL A 482 -35.91 -10.05 21.86
N LEU A 483 -34.81 -9.78 21.15
CA LEU A 483 -33.65 -10.67 21.06
C LEU A 483 -32.91 -10.76 22.40
N SER A 484 -32.81 -9.66 23.14
CA SER A 484 -32.31 -9.69 24.51
C SER A 484 -33.30 -10.35 25.47
N LEU A 485 -34.62 -10.17 25.33
CA LEU A 485 -35.66 -10.88 26.09
C LEU A 485 -35.68 -12.39 25.75
N GLY A 486 -35.25 -12.81 24.56
CA GLY A 486 -35.01 -14.22 24.24
C GLY A 486 -33.78 -14.80 24.95
N LEU A 487 -32.76 -13.97 25.20
CA LEU A 487 -31.62 -14.27 26.09
C LEU A 487 -31.99 -14.12 27.58
N PHE A 488 -33.03 -13.34 27.88
CA PHE A 488 -33.57 -13.06 29.21
C PHE A 488 -34.73 -13.97 29.62
N ALA A 489 -35.29 -14.76 28.70
CA ALA A 489 -36.38 -15.71 28.98
C ALA A 489 -35.92 -16.88 29.87
N CYS A 490 -34.64 -16.91 30.23
CA CYS A 490 -34.10 -17.76 31.29
C CYS A 490 -34.17 -17.11 32.69
N SER A 491 -34.68 -15.89 32.86
CA SER A 491 -34.67 -15.19 34.15
C SER A 491 -35.63 -13.98 34.22
N THR A 492 -36.82 -14.11 34.82
CA THR A 492 -37.78 -12.98 34.95
C THR A 492 -38.06 -12.55 36.40
N GLY A 493 -38.11 -11.23 36.65
CA GLY A 493 -38.69 -10.55 37.83
C GLY A 493 -38.46 -9.01 37.82
N ALA A 494 -39.42 -8.20 38.27
CA ALA A 494 -39.77 -6.85 37.73
C ALA A 494 -39.55 -5.58 38.63
N ASP A 495 -39.55 -4.41 37.95
CA ASP A 495 -40.03 -3.01 38.26
C ASP A 495 -39.29 -1.89 39.09
N ASN A 496 -39.22 -0.70 38.42
CA ASN A 496 -39.21 0.76 38.79
C ASN A 496 -38.13 1.37 39.75
N GLY A 497 -37.52 2.57 39.55
CA GLY A 497 -37.56 3.67 38.56
C GLY A 497 -36.72 4.92 39.01
N ASN A 498 -36.39 5.84 38.07
CA ASN A 498 -35.97 7.28 38.16
C ASN A 498 -34.67 7.70 38.93
N ALA A 499 -33.91 8.78 38.66
CA ALA A 499 -33.74 9.79 37.57
C ALA A 499 -32.46 10.66 37.83
N ALA A 500 -31.78 11.08 36.73
CA ALA A 500 -31.04 12.32 36.38
C ALA A 500 -30.10 13.14 37.31
N GLY A 501 -29.01 13.68 36.70
CA GLY A 501 -28.30 14.95 37.07
C GLY A 501 -26.76 14.86 36.95
N GLN A 502 -26.07 15.18 35.83
CA GLN A 502 -25.61 16.50 35.29
C GLN A 502 -24.55 17.23 36.14
N GLU A 503 -23.29 17.32 35.65
CA GLU A 503 -22.62 18.58 35.25
C GLU A 503 -21.15 18.35 34.82
N ALA A 504 -20.83 18.93 33.67
CA ALA A 504 -19.51 19.06 33.07
C ALA A 504 -19.17 20.55 33.04
N GLY A 505 -17.90 20.90 33.26
CA GLY A 505 -17.41 22.26 33.04
C GLY A 505 -16.09 22.51 33.71
N GLN A 506 -14.99 22.19 33.01
CA GLN A 506 -13.66 22.82 33.11
C GLN A 506 -12.64 22.02 32.27
N ALA A 507 -12.75 22.11 30.93
CA ALA A 507 -11.71 21.62 30.02
C ALA A 507 -11.66 22.42 28.71
N GLU A 508 -12.13 23.68 28.72
CA GLU A 508 -12.16 24.56 27.54
C GLU A 508 -10.92 25.45 27.39
N ALA A 509 -9.92 25.33 28.27
CA ALA A 509 -8.72 26.18 28.22
C ALA A 509 -7.43 25.45 27.80
N GLN A 510 -7.52 24.16 27.43
CA GLN A 510 -6.37 23.35 26.99
C GLN A 510 -6.54 22.79 25.56
N ALA A 511 -7.67 23.11 24.90
CA ALA A 511 -7.99 22.67 23.55
C ALA A 511 -7.39 23.56 22.46
N GLU A 512 -7.04 24.82 22.76
CA GLU A 512 -6.56 25.78 21.76
C GLU A 512 -5.05 25.62 21.44
N GLU A 513 -4.27 24.90 22.26
CA GLU A 513 -2.82 24.74 22.05
C GLU A 513 -2.44 23.43 21.33
N ILE A 514 -3.36 22.46 21.24
CA ILE A 514 -3.12 21.14 20.61
C ILE A 514 -3.62 21.10 19.16
N GLU A 515 -4.50 22.02 18.77
CA GLU A 515 -5.06 22.11 17.41
C GLU A 515 -4.02 22.51 16.35
N GLN A 516 -2.89 23.10 16.75
CA GLN A 516 -1.82 23.51 15.83
C GLN A 516 -0.81 22.40 15.49
N LEU A 517 -0.79 21.26 16.19
CA LEU A 517 0.22 20.21 15.99
C LEU A 517 -0.28 18.97 15.22
N ALA A 518 -1.60 18.83 15.00
CA ALA A 518 -2.20 17.64 14.37
C ALA A 518 -2.34 17.72 12.84
N ASP A 519 -2.25 18.93 12.27
CA ASP A 519 -2.50 19.18 10.83
C ASP A 519 -1.36 18.67 9.91
N ASP A 520 -0.18 18.38 10.48
CA ASP A 520 1.05 18.16 9.70
C ASP A 520 1.34 16.68 9.34
N SER A 521 0.47 15.73 9.77
CA SER A 521 0.71 14.28 9.62
C SER A 521 0.00 13.60 8.43
N THR A 522 -0.95 14.28 7.78
CA THR A 522 -1.71 13.75 6.63
C THR A 522 -1.16 14.15 5.25
N SER A 523 -0.08 14.93 5.19
CA SER A 523 0.47 15.53 3.97
C SER A 523 1.71 14.84 3.38
N ARG A 524 2.44 14.04 4.18
CA ARG A 524 3.79 13.56 3.82
C ARG A 524 3.81 12.28 2.96
N LEU A 525 4.86 12.13 2.14
CA LEU A 525 5.11 10.93 1.34
C LEU A 525 5.68 9.80 2.22
N ILE A 526 4.84 8.82 2.56
CA ILE A 526 5.26 7.70 3.43
C ILE A 526 5.55 6.46 2.58
N GLU A 527 6.84 6.14 2.44
CA GLU A 527 7.37 4.91 1.83
C GLU A 527 7.84 3.91 2.91
N ASP A 528 7.81 2.61 2.60
CA ASP A 528 8.49 1.59 3.40
C ASP A 528 9.97 1.44 3.03
N LYS A 529 10.86 2.09 3.80
CA LYS A 529 12.31 1.99 3.61
C LYS A 529 12.87 0.57 3.79
N ARG A 530 12.15 -0.36 4.43
CA ARG A 530 12.60 -1.76 4.58
C ARG A 530 12.70 -2.51 3.26
N ILE A 531 12.18 -1.94 2.17
CA ILE A 531 12.35 -2.52 0.84
C ILE A 531 13.83 -2.62 0.45
N TYR A 532 14.65 -1.66 0.90
CA TYR A 532 16.07 -1.52 0.59
C TYR A 532 16.99 -2.37 1.48
N GLU A 533 16.53 -2.81 2.66
CA GLU A 533 17.32 -3.71 3.55
C GLU A 533 17.73 -5.04 2.90
N ARG A 534 17.17 -5.36 1.73
CA ARG A 534 17.44 -6.56 0.94
C ARG A 534 18.48 -6.34 -0.16
N ASP A 535 18.87 -5.09 -0.41
CA ASP A 535 19.85 -4.74 -1.42
C ASP A 535 21.24 -4.93 -0.80
N ASP A 536 22.07 -5.74 -1.47
CA ASP A 536 23.48 -5.91 -1.10
C ASP A 536 24.31 -5.05 -2.06
N ASP A 537 24.52 -3.81 -1.64
CA ASP A 537 25.05 -2.70 -2.44
C ASP A 537 26.42 -2.97 -3.03
N GLY A 538 27.24 -3.76 -2.34
CA GLY A 538 28.56 -4.17 -2.80
C GLY A 538 28.54 -5.40 -3.70
N SER A 539 27.44 -6.14 -3.79
CA SER A 539 27.42 -7.44 -4.46
C SER A 539 27.28 -7.37 -5.99
N LEU A 540 27.56 -8.50 -6.63
CA LEU A 540 27.48 -8.68 -8.07
C LEU A 540 26.57 -9.88 -8.40
N LYS A 541 25.46 -9.62 -9.09
CA LYS A 541 24.62 -10.68 -9.68
C LYS A 541 25.17 -11.05 -11.06
N THR A 542 25.06 -12.31 -11.47
CA THR A 542 25.44 -12.74 -12.82
C THR A 542 24.21 -13.20 -13.59
N LEU A 543 23.95 -12.57 -14.73
CA LEU A 543 22.82 -12.89 -15.62
C LEU A 543 23.30 -13.53 -16.91
N TYR A 544 22.62 -14.61 -17.29
CA TYR A 544 22.76 -15.31 -18.55
C TYR A 544 21.49 -15.09 -19.37
N VAL A 545 21.60 -14.38 -20.48
CA VAL A 545 20.49 -14.04 -21.36
C VAL A 545 20.65 -14.79 -22.67
N THR A 546 19.70 -15.67 -23.00
CA THR A 546 19.65 -16.36 -24.29
C THR A 546 18.61 -15.70 -25.17
N ILE A 547 19.02 -15.14 -26.30
CA ILE A 547 18.14 -14.50 -27.27
C ILE A 547 17.59 -15.55 -28.22
N LEU A 548 16.27 -15.57 -28.42
CA LEU A 548 15.58 -16.56 -29.23
C LEU A 548 15.29 -16.02 -30.64
N PRO A 549 15.08 -16.89 -31.66
CA PRO A 549 14.61 -16.48 -32.98
C PRO A 549 13.28 -15.71 -32.92
N ASP A 550 13.16 -14.70 -33.77
CA ASP A 550 11.92 -13.96 -33.98
C ASP A 550 10.84 -14.84 -34.68
N LYS A 551 9.58 -14.39 -34.69
CA LYS A 551 8.44 -15.18 -35.17
C LYS A 551 8.66 -15.75 -36.58
N PRO A 552 8.26 -17.01 -36.84
CA PRO A 552 8.63 -17.75 -38.06
C PRO A 552 8.02 -17.26 -39.40
N ASN A 553 7.47 -16.03 -39.51
CA ASN A 553 6.86 -15.49 -40.73
C ASN A 553 7.01 -13.96 -40.90
N ALA A 554 8.03 -13.34 -40.30
CA ALA A 554 8.31 -11.91 -40.54
C ALA A 554 9.08 -11.74 -41.86
N ASP A 555 8.66 -10.81 -42.73
CA ASP A 555 9.35 -10.50 -44.00
C ASP A 555 10.82 -10.06 -43.78
N LYS A 556 11.12 -9.53 -42.58
CA LYS A 556 12.47 -9.28 -42.05
C LYS A 556 12.50 -9.58 -40.54
N PRO A 557 12.89 -10.79 -40.10
CA PRO A 557 12.98 -11.10 -38.69
C PRO A 557 14.06 -10.26 -38.02
N LEU A 558 13.78 -9.72 -36.84
CA LEU A 558 14.76 -8.98 -36.05
C LEU A 558 15.71 -9.99 -35.38
N ASP A 559 17.02 -9.77 -35.49
CA ASP A 559 18.04 -10.53 -34.77
C ASP A 559 18.74 -9.67 -33.71
N TRP A 560 19.57 -10.29 -32.86
CA TRP A 560 20.29 -9.57 -31.81
C TRP A 560 21.21 -8.49 -32.36
N TYR A 561 21.83 -8.73 -33.53
CA TYR A 561 22.68 -7.76 -34.21
C TYR A 561 21.88 -6.53 -34.66
N GLY A 562 20.69 -6.75 -35.21
CA GLY A 562 19.74 -5.75 -35.70
C GLY A 562 19.14 -4.92 -34.56
N LEU A 563 18.71 -5.55 -33.45
CA LEU A 563 18.23 -4.84 -32.26
C LEU A 563 19.26 -3.82 -31.77
N ASN A 564 20.55 -4.18 -31.78
CA ASN A 564 21.65 -3.32 -31.34
C ASN A 564 22.04 -2.21 -32.34
N ARG A 565 21.39 -2.13 -33.50
CA ARG A 565 21.67 -1.17 -34.60
C ARG A 565 20.42 -0.53 -35.19
N LEU A 566 19.33 -0.59 -34.44
CA LEU A 566 18.11 0.12 -34.81
C LEU A 566 18.40 1.62 -34.96
N PRO A 567 17.80 2.28 -35.96
CA PRO A 567 17.88 3.73 -36.11
C PRO A 567 17.21 4.43 -34.92
N ASP A 568 17.52 5.72 -34.71
CA ASP A 568 16.91 6.51 -33.63
C ASP A 568 15.37 6.45 -33.72
N GLY A 569 14.72 6.18 -32.58
CA GLY A 569 13.27 5.97 -32.51
C GLY A 569 12.73 4.64 -33.05
N GLY A 570 13.59 3.71 -33.49
CA GLY A 570 13.14 2.41 -34.01
C GLY A 570 12.64 1.45 -32.94
N GLU A 571 11.39 0.97 -33.02
CA GLU A 571 10.90 -0.03 -32.07
C GLU A 571 11.43 -1.45 -32.39
N GLY A 572 12.03 -2.10 -31.41
CA GLY A 572 12.48 -3.49 -31.54
C GLY A 572 12.45 -4.26 -30.23
N LYS A 573 12.06 -5.53 -30.34
CA LYS A 573 11.82 -6.42 -29.21
C LYS A 573 12.14 -7.84 -29.59
N LEU A 574 12.92 -8.52 -28.75
CA LEU A 574 13.25 -9.94 -28.92
C LEU A 574 12.77 -10.76 -27.73
N GLU A 575 12.35 -11.99 -28.00
CA GLU A 575 12.09 -13.00 -26.96
C GLU A 575 13.42 -13.54 -26.42
N MET A 576 13.44 -13.82 -25.12
CA MET A 576 14.65 -14.30 -24.46
C MET A 576 14.34 -15.27 -23.31
N ILE A 577 15.36 -16.03 -22.94
CA ILE A 577 15.46 -16.76 -21.67
C ILE A 577 16.48 -16.04 -20.80
N MET A 578 16.04 -15.51 -19.67
CA MET A 578 16.88 -14.92 -18.65
C MET A 578 17.08 -15.91 -17.50
N GLN A 579 18.32 -16.12 -17.11
CA GLN A 579 18.71 -17.03 -16.02
C GLN A 579 19.80 -16.39 -15.17
N GLU A 580 19.87 -16.75 -13.90
CA GLU A 580 20.99 -16.44 -13.01
C GLU A 580 21.96 -17.62 -12.94
N GLY A 581 23.23 -17.33 -12.66
CA GLY A 581 24.24 -18.37 -12.51
C GLY A 581 25.49 -17.90 -11.75
N ALA A 582 26.48 -18.79 -11.72
CA ALA A 582 27.77 -18.48 -11.10
C ALA A 582 28.57 -17.48 -11.96
N GLY A 583 29.40 -16.67 -11.30
CA GLY A 583 30.35 -15.78 -11.98
C GLY A 583 31.41 -16.54 -12.79
N GLY A 584 32.03 -15.83 -13.74
CA GLY A 584 33.12 -16.37 -14.57
C GLY A 584 32.67 -17.21 -15.77
N GLY A 585 31.44 -16.99 -16.27
CA GLY A 585 30.96 -17.60 -17.51
C GLY A 585 30.65 -19.10 -17.43
N LYS A 586 30.45 -19.64 -16.22
CA LYS A 586 30.15 -21.07 -16.00
C LYS A 586 28.72 -21.48 -16.39
N GLY A 587 27.87 -20.52 -16.76
CA GLY A 587 26.49 -20.75 -17.16
C GLY A 587 25.49 -20.65 -16.00
N PRO A 588 24.18 -20.84 -16.31
CA PRO A 588 23.11 -20.89 -15.32
C PRO A 588 23.33 -21.95 -14.24
N MET A 589 22.90 -21.68 -13.00
CA MET A 589 23.17 -22.57 -11.85
C MET A 589 21.88 -23.05 -11.16
N THR A 590 21.86 -24.32 -10.74
CA THR A 590 20.73 -24.92 -10.03
C THR A 590 20.34 -24.13 -8.80
N GLY A 591 19.04 -23.84 -8.64
CA GLY A 591 18.50 -23.07 -7.52
C GLY A 591 18.51 -21.55 -7.70
N MET A 592 19.07 -21.04 -8.80
CA MET A 592 19.00 -19.63 -9.17
C MET A 592 17.86 -19.33 -10.15
N PHE A 593 17.51 -18.04 -10.29
CA PHE A 593 16.38 -17.61 -11.12
C PHE A 593 16.47 -18.16 -12.55
N GLY A 594 15.35 -18.67 -13.08
CA GLY A 594 15.25 -19.15 -14.46
C GLY A 594 16.01 -20.45 -14.77
N PHE A 595 16.69 -21.09 -13.81
CA PHE A 595 17.42 -22.34 -14.07
C PHE A 595 16.50 -23.46 -14.62
N GLY A 596 16.97 -24.19 -15.63
CA GLY A 596 16.22 -25.28 -16.26
C GLY A 596 15.14 -24.84 -17.25
N THR A 597 14.96 -23.53 -17.47
CA THR A 597 14.00 -23.01 -18.45
C THR A 597 14.53 -23.19 -19.88
N ASP A 598 13.70 -23.75 -20.76
CA ASP A 598 13.98 -24.00 -22.17
C ASP A 598 13.11 -23.17 -23.14
N LYS A 599 12.15 -22.41 -22.59
CA LYS A 599 11.24 -21.52 -23.33
C LYS A 599 11.47 -20.05 -22.97
N ALA A 600 11.01 -19.15 -23.85
CA ALA A 600 11.02 -17.72 -23.59
C ALA A 600 10.36 -17.41 -22.23
N ASN A 601 11.09 -16.72 -21.35
CA ASN A 601 10.60 -16.29 -20.04
C ASN A 601 10.58 -14.75 -19.91
N GLY A 602 10.97 -14.04 -20.97
CA GLY A 602 10.95 -12.60 -21.01
C GLY A 602 11.24 -12.05 -22.38
N THR A 603 11.30 -10.73 -22.42
CA THR A 603 11.57 -9.96 -23.64
C THR A 603 12.56 -8.87 -23.32
N ILE A 604 13.39 -8.52 -24.31
CA ILE A 604 14.43 -7.51 -24.18
C ILE A 604 14.25 -6.44 -25.26
N THR A 605 14.36 -5.18 -24.85
CA THR A 605 14.32 -4.00 -25.73
C THR A 605 15.48 -3.07 -25.39
N LEU A 606 15.85 -2.17 -26.29
CA LEU A 606 16.75 -1.06 -25.94
C LEU A 606 16.10 -0.14 -24.90
N ARG A 607 16.92 0.49 -24.04
CA ARG A 607 16.48 1.41 -22.98
C ARG A 607 17.15 2.77 -23.12
N GLY A 608 16.32 3.81 -23.18
CA GLY A 608 16.76 5.21 -23.18
C GLY A 608 17.28 5.66 -24.54
N ARG A 609 17.20 6.97 -24.80
CA ARG A 609 17.64 7.56 -26.06
C ARG A 609 19.14 7.36 -26.30
N THR A 610 19.93 7.41 -25.23
CA THR A 610 21.38 7.19 -25.28
C THR A 610 21.80 5.82 -25.81
N ALA A 611 20.95 4.80 -25.65
CA ALA A 611 21.26 3.49 -26.19
C ALA A 611 21.35 3.51 -27.72
N TRP A 612 20.60 4.34 -28.45
CA TRP A 612 20.62 4.28 -29.92
C TRP A 612 22.00 4.60 -30.51
N TYR A 613 22.73 5.55 -29.92
CA TYR A 613 24.05 5.98 -30.39
C TYR A 613 25.23 5.40 -29.62
N SER A 614 25.03 4.77 -28.45
CA SER A 614 26.14 4.20 -27.68
C SER A 614 26.63 2.87 -28.26
N SER A 615 27.95 2.64 -28.29
CA SER A 615 28.51 1.35 -28.74
C SER A 615 28.14 0.19 -27.81
N GLN A 616 28.05 0.46 -26.51
CA GLN A 616 27.51 -0.49 -25.53
C GLN A 616 26.09 -0.08 -25.14
N LYS A 617 25.11 -0.94 -25.41
CA LYS A 617 23.68 -0.66 -25.24
C LYS A 617 23.21 -0.87 -23.81
N SER A 618 22.21 -0.08 -23.40
CA SER A 618 21.40 -0.34 -22.20
C SER A 618 20.11 -1.04 -22.61
N TYR A 619 19.59 -1.89 -21.74
CA TYR A 619 18.42 -2.73 -22.06
C TYR A 619 17.32 -2.59 -21.02
N ARG A 620 16.08 -2.75 -21.48
CA ARG A 620 14.93 -3.00 -20.61
C ARG A 620 14.53 -4.45 -20.76
N ILE A 621 14.41 -5.13 -19.63
CA ILE A 621 13.92 -6.50 -19.55
C ILE A 621 12.49 -6.48 -19.03
N LYS A 622 11.61 -7.23 -19.71
CA LYS A 622 10.25 -7.50 -19.24
C LYS A 622 10.00 -9.01 -19.23
N LEU A 623 9.96 -9.58 -18.03
CA LEU A 623 9.64 -10.98 -17.77
C LEU A 623 8.16 -11.26 -18.08
N ASN A 624 7.87 -12.44 -18.63
CA ASN A 624 6.49 -12.88 -18.84
C ASN A 624 5.88 -13.40 -17.53
N ASP A 625 4.56 -13.63 -17.51
CA ASP A 625 3.87 -13.99 -16.28
C ASP A 625 4.33 -15.33 -15.67
N GLU A 626 4.79 -16.25 -16.51
CA GLU A 626 5.22 -17.61 -16.15
C GLU A 626 6.63 -17.65 -15.54
N ALA A 627 7.49 -16.67 -15.85
CA ALA A 627 8.86 -16.59 -15.33
C ALA A 627 8.97 -16.31 -13.83
N GLY A 628 7.89 -15.88 -13.18
CA GLY A 628 7.93 -15.31 -11.84
C GLY A 628 8.45 -13.88 -11.83
N LEU A 629 9.04 -13.46 -10.70
CA LEU A 629 9.62 -12.13 -10.50
C LEU A 629 11.10 -12.25 -10.19
N TRP A 630 11.90 -11.35 -10.74
CA TRP A 630 13.32 -11.22 -10.41
C TRP A 630 13.49 -9.98 -9.54
N LEU A 631 14.01 -10.14 -8.32
CA LEU A 631 14.07 -9.09 -7.29
C LEU A 631 12.70 -8.40 -7.03
N ASP A 632 11.62 -9.18 -7.00
CA ASP A 632 10.21 -8.70 -6.90
C ASP A 632 9.74 -7.83 -8.09
N GLN A 633 10.49 -7.82 -9.20
CA GLN A 633 10.23 -7.01 -10.38
C GLN A 633 9.91 -7.89 -11.61
N ARG A 634 8.99 -7.39 -12.44
CA ARG A 634 8.67 -7.97 -13.75
C ARG A 634 9.34 -7.21 -14.89
N SER A 635 9.41 -5.89 -14.75
CA SER A 635 10.08 -5.00 -15.68
C SER A 635 11.18 -4.28 -14.93
N PHE A 636 12.36 -4.24 -15.49
CA PHE A 636 13.52 -3.57 -14.90
C PHE A 636 14.52 -3.19 -15.98
N ASN A 637 15.47 -2.33 -15.64
CA ASN A 637 16.45 -1.80 -16.57
C ASN A 637 17.83 -2.36 -16.23
N LEU A 638 18.62 -2.63 -17.26
CA LEU A 638 20.04 -2.92 -17.18
C LEU A 638 20.77 -1.77 -17.87
N ASN A 639 21.24 -0.83 -17.08
CA ASN A 639 21.89 0.37 -17.56
C ASN A 639 23.39 0.11 -17.71
N LYS A 640 23.92 0.47 -18.87
CA LYS A 640 25.35 0.32 -19.14
C LYS A 640 26.16 1.49 -18.58
N HIS A 641 25.60 2.70 -18.56
CA HIS A 641 26.32 3.93 -18.20
C HIS A 641 27.60 4.11 -19.03
N SER A 642 27.50 3.98 -20.35
CA SER A 642 28.66 4.05 -21.27
C SER A 642 29.44 5.37 -21.21
N LEU A 643 28.81 6.42 -20.69
CA LEU A 643 29.38 7.75 -20.54
C LEU A 643 29.99 8.01 -19.17
N ASP A 644 29.79 7.09 -18.22
CA ASP A 644 30.27 7.16 -16.85
C ASP A 644 31.56 6.34 -16.71
N LEU A 645 32.70 7.02 -16.48
CA LEU A 645 33.97 6.34 -16.24
C LEU A 645 33.93 5.49 -14.97
N SER A 646 33.21 5.94 -13.94
CA SER A 646 33.16 5.25 -12.64
C SER A 646 32.15 4.11 -12.61
N ARG A 647 31.13 4.13 -13.48
CA ARG A 647 29.99 3.20 -13.54
C ARG A 647 29.14 3.14 -12.26
N VAL A 648 29.32 4.08 -11.32
CA VAL A 648 28.66 4.05 -10.00
C VAL A 648 27.72 5.22 -9.75
N ARG A 649 27.72 6.28 -10.57
CA ARG A 649 26.97 7.53 -10.29
C ARG A 649 25.51 7.31 -9.98
N ASN A 650 24.84 6.54 -10.84
CA ASN A 650 23.41 6.28 -10.72
C ASN A 650 23.07 5.50 -9.45
N LYS A 651 23.85 4.45 -9.16
CA LYS A 651 23.69 3.65 -7.94
C LYS A 651 23.96 4.49 -6.70
N LEU A 652 25.08 5.24 -6.67
CA LEU A 652 25.42 6.14 -5.57
C LEU A 652 24.26 7.10 -5.25
N SER A 653 23.64 7.69 -6.26
CA SER A 653 22.50 8.59 -6.04
C SER A 653 21.30 7.88 -5.42
N PHE A 654 20.90 6.72 -5.96
CA PHE A 654 19.73 6.02 -5.43
C PHE A 654 19.99 5.47 -4.02
N ASP A 655 21.16 4.90 -3.74
CA ASP A 655 21.52 4.42 -2.40
C ASP A 655 21.46 5.58 -1.38
N LEU A 656 21.91 6.79 -1.75
CA LEU A 656 21.76 7.98 -0.87
C LEU A 656 20.30 8.38 -0.64
N PHE A 657 19.43 8.26 -1.64
CA PHE A 657 18.00 8.55 -1.49
C PHE A 657 17.27 7.52 -0.60
N GLU A 658 17.82 6.32 -0.41
CA GLU A 658 17.25 5.32 0.51
C GLU A 658 17.28 5.84 1.96
N GLU A 659 18.31 6.58 2.31
CA GLU A 659 18.53 7.11 3.67
C GLU A 659 17.75 8.41 3.96
N ILE A 660 17.24 9.08 2.92
CA ILE A 660 16.54 10.36 3.07
C ILE A 660 15.07 10.10 3.47
N PRO A 661 14.60 10.66 4.61
CA PRO A 661 13.20 10.55 5.03
C PRO A 661 12.23 11.20 4.03
N ASP A 662 11.02 10.66 3.93
CA ASP A 662 9.92 11.22 3.11
C ASP A 662 10.26 11.40 1.61
N MET A 663 11.29 10.71 1.12
CA MET A 663 11.69 10.64 -0.28
C MET A 663 11.71 9.18 -0.73
N THR A 664 11.25 8.89 -1.94
CA THR A 664 11.29 7.53 -2.52
C THR A 664 12.59 7.32 -3.30
N SER A 665 13.18 6.12 -3.22
CA SER A 665 14.33 5.73 -4.04
C SER A 665 14.05 4.54 -4.96
N LEU A 666 14.99 4.18 -5.83
CA LEU A 666 14.91 3.03 -6.74
C LEU A 666 15.94 1.99 -6.35
N ARG A 667 15.53 0.72 -6.28
CA ARG A 667 16.46 -0.38 -5.99
C ARG A 667 17.48 -0.55 -7.12
N THR A 668 18.75 -0.72 -6.76
CA THR A 668 19.83 -0.90 -7.75
C THR A 668 20.82 -2.00 -7.37
N GLN A 669 21.30 -2.74 -8.38
CA GLN A 669 22.24 -3.87 -8.18
C GLN A 669 23.26 -3.95 -9.30
N PHE A 670 24.55 -4.18 -9.00
CA PHE A 670 25.53 -4.50 -10.03
C PHE A 670 25.27 -5.87 -10.66
N VAL A 671 25.35 -5.92 -11.99
CA VAL A 671 25.05 -7.10 -12.80
C VAL A 671 26.18 -7.36 -13.79
N HIS A 672 26.71 -8.59 -13.82
CA HIS A 672 27.54 -9.10 -14.91
C HIS A 672 26.66 -9.84 -15.91
N MET A 673 26.55 -9.34 -17.14
CA MET A 673 25.69 -9.91 -18.17
C MET A 673 26.47 -10.75 -19.18
N TYR A 674 25.95 -11.94 -19.48
CA TYR A 674 26.38 -12.82 -20.57
C TYR A 674 25.23 -13.03 -21.55
N VAL A 675 25.51 -12.99 -22.86
CA VAL A 675 24.48 -13.16 -23.90
C VAL A 675 24.81 -14.34 -24.80
N LYS A 676 23.84 -15.23 -25.00
CA LYS A 676 23.86 -16.29 -26.01
C LYS A 676 22.87 -15.94 -27.11
N ASP A 677 23.38 -15.69 -28.32
CA ASP A 677 22.54 -15.31 -29.45
C ASP A 677 22.12 -16.52 -30.28
N LEU A 678 20.85 -16.93 -30.19
CA LEU A 678 20.25 -17.95 -31.04
C LEU A 678 19.35 -17.35 -32.13
N SER A 679 19.23 -16.02 -32.20
CA SER A 679 18.26 -15.35 -33.10
C SER A 679 18.55 -15.58 -34.58
N THR A 680 19.81 -15.86 -34.92
CA THR A 680 20.28 -16.20 -36.27
C THR A 680 20.11 -17.69 -36.62
N GLY A 681 19.56 -18.50 -35.71
CA GLY A 681 19.40 -19.96 -35.88
C GLY A 681 20.63 -20.80 -35.49
N ASN A 682 21.72 -20.17 -35.00
CA ASN A 682 22.90 -20.89 -34.51
C ASN A 682 22.68 -21.47 -33.11
N LEU A 683 22.16 -22.70 -33.03
CA LEU A 683 21.89 -23.39 -31.75
C LEU A 683 23.13 -23.65 -30.87
N GLN A 684 24.34 -23.58 -31.45
CA GLN A 684 25.62 -23.83 -30.76
C GLN A 684 26.37 -22.56 -30.36
N ALA A 685 25.75 -21.37 -30.46
CA ALA A 685 26.38 -20.12 -30.06
C ALA A 685 26.84 -20.18 -28.58
N PRO A 686 28.05 -19.72 -28.23
CA PRO A 686 28.48 -19.64 -26.83
C PRO A 686 27.84 -18.43 -26.13
N PHE A 687 27.89 -18.42 -24.80
CA PHE A 687 27.65 -17.19 -24.04
C PHE A 687 28.84 -16.24 -24.22
N VAL A 688 28.55 -15.01 -24.60
CA VAL A 688 29.52 -13.93 -24.79
C VAL A 688 29.42 -12.97 -23.59
N ASP A 689 30.56 -12.53 -23.08
CA ASP A 689 30.64 -11.56 -21.98
C ASP A 689 30.26 -10.15 -22.47
N TYR A 690 29.23 -9.54 -21.86
CA TYR A 690 28.78 -8.17 -22.16
C TYR A 690 29.21 -7.16 -21.08
N GLY A 691 29.93 -7.61 -20.06
CA GLY A 691 30.52 -6.79 -19.01
C GLY A 691 29.54 -6.36 -17.92
N LEU A 692 29.90 -5.28 -17.24
CA LEU A 692 29.18 -4.72 -16.09
C LEU A 692 27.97 -3.89 -16.52
N TYR A 693 26.85 -4.07 -15.82
CA TYR A 693 25.64 -3.27 -15.90
C TYR A 693 25.19 -2.91 -14.48
N THR A 694 24.35 -1.89 -14.39
CA THR A 694 23.62 -1.57 -13.17
C THR A 694 22.15 -1.88 -13.42
N HIS A 695 21.60 -2.82 -12.66
CA HIS A 695 20.16 -2.99 -12.57
C HIS A 695 19.56 -1.74 -11.90
N VAL A 696 18.49 -1.22 -12.50
CA VAL A 696 17.71 -0.11 -11.95
C VAL A 696 16.24 -0.51 -12.00
N GLU A 697 15.57 -0.40 -10.86
CA GLU A 697 14.14 -0.63 -10.77
C GLU A 697 13.35 0.26 -11.74
N GLN A 698 12.25 -0.28 -12.27
CA GLN A 698 11.37 0.47 -13.17
C GLN A 698 10.18 1.04 -12.39
N PRO A 699 10.08 2.37 -12.23
CA PRO A 699 8.86 3.01 -11.75
C PRO A 699 7.68 2.68 -12.66
N ASN A 700 6.67 2.07 -12.06
CA ASN A 700 5.41 1.64 -12.66
C ASN A 700 4.45 1.24 -11.52
N LYS A 701 3.29 0.70 -11.87
CA LYS A 701 2.30 0.19 -10.90
C LYS A 701 2.85 -0.84 -9.89
N GLN A 702 3.76 -1.72 -10.32
CA GLN A 702 4.37 -2.73 -9.45
C GLN A 702 5.39 -2.12 -8.49
N PHE A 703 6.15 -1.11 -8.93
CA PHE A 703 7.00 -0.28 -8.06
C PHE A 703 6.17 0.43 -6.99
N LEU A 704 5.13 1.18 -7.36
CA LEU A 704 4.28 1.85 -6.36
C LEU A 704 3.75 0.86 -5.32
N LYS A 705 3.28 -0.30 -5.78
CA LYS A 705 2.83 -1.38 -4.90
C LYS A 705 3.94 -1.93 -4.00
N ALA A 706 5.16 -2.11 -4.51
CA ALA A 706 6.28 -2.66 -3.75
C ALA A 706 6.76 -1.68 -2.67
N HIS A 707 6.67 -0.37 -2.94
CA HIS A 707 7.05 0.72 -2.04
C HIS A 707 5.90 1.17 -1.10
N MET A 708 4.78 0.42 -1.08
CA MET A 708 3.55 0.74 -0.33
C MET A 708 2.86 2.07 -0.71
N LEU A 709 3.17 2.61 -1.88
CA LEU A 709 2.50 3.75 -2.50
C LEU A 709 1.21 3.30 -3.22
N ASP A 710 0.32 4.23 -3.58
CA ASP A 710 -0.95 3.92 -4.23
C ASP A 710 -0.72 3.43 -5.67
N PRO A 711 -0.93 2.14 -5.99
CA PRO A 711 -0.66 1.59 -7.31
C PRO A 711 -1.70 2.01 -8.37
N ASN A 712 -2.73 2.77 -8.00
CA ASN A 712 -3.68 3.36 -8.96
C ASN A 712 -3.62 4.89 -8.97
N GLY A 713 -2.62 5.48 -8.32
CA GLY A 713 -2.33 6.91 -8.37
C GLY A 713 -1.85 7.36 -9.75
N TYR A 714 -1.74 8.68 -9.89
CA TYR A 714 -1.12 9.33 -11.03
C TYR A 714 0.39 9.12 -10.95
N LEU A 715 0.99 8.67 -12.03
CA LEU A 715 2.43 8.50 -12.14
C LEU A 715 2.82 8.87 -13.56
N TYR A 716 3.52 9.99 -13.69
CA TYR A 716 4.03 10.50 -14.95
C TYR A 716 5.55 10.50 -14.90
N LYS A 717 6.18 9.91 -15.92
CA LYS A 717 7.61 10.12 -16.13
C LYS A 717 7.75 11.40 -16.93
N VAL A 718 8.62 12.30 -16.48
CA VAL A 718 8.86 13.54 -17.22
C VAL A 718 9.69 13.28 -18.48
N SER A 719 9.20 13.79 -19.61
CA SER A 719 9.91 13.81 -20.90
C SER A 719 10.62 15.14 -21.12
N PHE A 720 9.90 16.24 -20.91
CA PHE A 720 10.37 17.63 -20.81
C PHE A 720 9.22 18.48 -20.24
N PHE A 721 9.30 18.93 -18.99
CA PHE A 721 8.18 19.56 -18.28
C PHE A 721 8.61 20.66 -17.31
N GLU A 722 8.22 21.90 -17.61
CA GLU A 722 8.59 23.11 -16.88
C GLU A 722 7.42 23.69 -16.06
N PHE A 723 6.36 22.90 -15.86
CA PHE A 723 5.12 23.30 -15.17
C PHE A 723 4.30 24.41 -15.87
N GLU A 724 4.47 24.60 -17.18
CA GLU A 724 3.50 25.36 -17.97
C GLU A 724 2.18 24.61 -18.12
N ARG A 725 1.15 25.29 -18.64
CA ARG A 725 -0.16 24.68 -18.81
C ARG A 725 -0.23 23.69 -19.97
N TYR A 726 0.52 23.91 -21.06
CA TYR A 726 0.52 23.08 -22.28
C TYR A 726 -0.90 22.74 -22.78
N GLU A 727 -1.76 23.74 -22.99
CA GLU A 727 -3.20 23.54 -23.28
C GLU A 727 -3.47 22.65 -24.49
N GLU A 728 -2.59 22.65 -25.49
CA GLU A 728 -2.75 21.83 -26.69
C GLU A 728 -2.39 20.35 -26.50
N ASN A 729 -1.46 20.05 -25.59
CA ASN A 729 -0.95 18.69 -25.34
C ASN A 729 -1.64 18.04 -24.11
N ILE A 730 -1.81 18.81 -23.03
CA ILE A 730 -2.36 18.34 -21.75
C ILE A 730 -3.84 18.72 -21.68
N LYS A 731 -4.68 17.81 -22.18
CA LYS A 731 -6.14 17.92 -22.21
C LYS A 731 -6.81 16.87 -21.32
N PRO A 732 -8.06 17.09 -20.86
CA PRO A 732 -8.84 16.04 -20.21
C PRO A 732 -8.91 14.80 -21.10
N HIS A 733 -8.88 13.61 -20.49
CA HIS A 733 -8.84 12.35 -21.23
C HIS A 733 -10.13 12.10 -22.06
N ASP A 734 -11.25 12.70 -21.66
CA ASP A 734 -12.54 12.65 -22.37
C ASP A 734 -12.71 13.77 -23.42
N ASP A 735 -11.72 14.64 -23.60
CA ASP A 735 -11.72 15.67 -24.64
C ASP A 735 -11.64 15.02 -26.04
N PRO A 736 -12.53 15.37 -27.00
CA PRO A 736 -12.51 14.81 -28.35
C PRO A 736 -11.21 15.03 -29.12
N THR A 737 -10.41 16.03 -28.74
CA THR A 737 -9.11 16.38 -29.33
C THR A 737 -7.92 15.82 -28.56
N TYR A 738 -8.15 15.08 -27.47
CA TYR A 738 -7.09 14.43 -26.70
C TYR A 738 -6.28 13.47 -27.58
N ASN A 739 -4.96 13.63 -27.56
CA ASN A 739 -4.03 12.76 -28.25
C ASN A 739 -2.96 12.30 -27.26
N LYS A 740 -2.98 11.01 -26.94
CA LYS A 740 -2.03 10.39 -26.01
C LYS A 740 -0.57 10.57 -26.44
N ALA A 741 -0.26 10.45 -27.73
CA ALA A 741 1.11 10.61 -28.21
C ALA A 741 1.61 12.04 -27.98
N ALA A 742 0.77 13.05 -28.28
CA ALA A 742 1.07 14.45 -28.02
C ALA A 742 1.19 14.78 -26.51
N PHE A 743 0.42 14.08 -25.66
CA PHE A 743 0.57 14.18 -24.21
C PHE A 743 1.91 13.59 -23.74
N GLU A 744 2.27 12.40 -24.24
CA GLU A 744 3.47 11.66 -23.83
C GLU A 744 4.78 12.29 -24.34
N GLU A 745 4.71 13.25 -25.28
CA GLU A 745 5.82 14.16 -25.62
C GLU A 745 6.25 15.02 -24.42
N ILE A 746 5.33 15.34 -23.51
CA ILE A 746 5.59 16.15 -22.31
C ILE A 746 5.72 15.25 -21.06
N LEU A 747 4.78 14.33 -20.87
CA LEU A 747 4.69 13.43 -19.71
C LEU A 747 4.30 12.01 -20.12
N GLU A 748 5.22 11.05 -20.04
CA GLU A 748 4.87 9.64 -20.32
C GLU A 748 3.98 9.06 -19.21
N ILE A 749 2.88 8.43 -19.59
CA ILE A 749 1.86 7.95 -18.64
C ILE A 749 2.27 6.55 -18.12
N LYS A 750 2.59 6.45 -16.82
CA LYS A 750 3.00 5.18 -16.17
C LYS A 750 2.01 4.68 -15.12
N GLY A 751 1.04 5.48 -14.77
CA GLY A 751 -0.03 5.18 -13.81
C GLY A 751 -1.41 5.40 -14.40
N ARG A 752 -2.20 6.20 -13.70
CA ARG A 752 -3.56 6.59 -14.08
C ARG A 752 -3.58 7.62 -15.23
N GLU A 753 -4.62 7.57 -16.08
CA GLU A 753 -4.73 8.32 -17.34
C GLU A 753 -5.79 9.45 -17.30
N GLU A 754 -6.50 9.70 -16.20
CA GLU A 754 -7.40 10.87 -16.06
C GLU A 754 -6.65 12.16 -15.63
N HIS A 755 -6.50 13.13 -16.53
CA HIS A 755 -5.58 14.26 -16.31
C HIS A 755 -6.14 15.48 -15.55
N ASP A 756 -7.41 15.47 -15.12
CA ASP A 756 -8.08 16.64 -14.52
C ASP A 756 -7.34 17.21 -13.30
N LYS A 757 -6.78 16.33 -12.48
CA LYS A 757 -6.01 16.73 -11.31
C LYS A 757 -4.71 17.44 -11.68
N LEU A 758 -4.02 16.94 -12.71
CA LEU A 758 -2.79 17.54 -13.23
C LEU A 758 -3.12 18.92 -13.81
N ILE A 759 -4.19 19.00 -14.60
CA ILE A 759 -4.69 20.25 -15.18
C ILE A 759 -5.05 21.27 -14.09
N SER A 760 -5.75 20.85 -13.03
CA SER A 760 -6.08 21.73 -11.91
C SER A 760 -4.84 22.26 -11.20
N MET A 761 -3.82 21.43 -11.00
CA MET A 761 -2.55 21.87 -10.42
C MET A 761 -1.87 22.88 -11.35
N LEU A 762 -1.80 22.59 -12.65
CA LEU A 762 -1.16 23.46 -13.63
C LEU A 762 -1.87 24.82 -13.76
N ASN A 763 -3.20 24.85 -13.75
CA ASN A 763 -3.97 26.09 -13.75
C ASN A 763 -3.59 26.97 -12.54
N ASP A 764 -3.55 26.39 -11.34
CA ASP A 764 -3.22 27.14 -10.12
C ASP A 764 -1.73 27.58 -10.10
N VAL A 765 -0.82 26.74 -10.59
CA VAL A 765 0.62 27.07 -10.73
C VAL A 765 0.84 28.21 -11.73
N ASN A 766 0.01 28.33 -12.77
CA ASN A 766 0.13 29.37 -13.78
C ASN A 766 -0.71 30.62 -13.48
N ASP A 767 -1.63 30.57 -12.51
CA ASP A 767 -2.39 31.74 -12.06
C ASP A 767 -1.59 32.61 -11.08
N ARG A 768 -1.15 33.78 -11.57
CA ARG A 768 -0.36 34.76 -10.79
C ARG A 768 -1.16 35.48 -9.71
N SER A 769 -2.49 35.39 -9.72
CA SER A 769 -3.36 35.99 -8.69
C SER A 769 -3.39 35.16 -7.39
N ILE A 770 -3.06 33.87 -7.46
CA ILE A 770 -2.99 32.98 -6.29
C ILE A 770 -1.59 33.08 -5.67
N PRO A 771 -1.42 33.38 -4.37
CA PRO A 771 -0.11 33.34 -3.72
C PRO A 771 0.57 31.97 -3.86
N ILE A 772 1.88 31.93 -4.12
CA ILE A 772 2.58 30.66 -4.39
C ILE A 772 2.55 29.71 -3.20
N GLU A 773 2.54 30.25 -1.98
CA GLU A 773 2.43 29.47 -0.74
C GLU A 773 1.11 28.71 -0.70
N LYS A 774 0.03 29.29 -1.22
CA LYS A 774 -1.28 28.63 -1.32
C LYS A 774 -1.30 27.55 -2.39
N VAL A 775 -0.57 27.75 -3.49
CA VAL A 775 -0.40 26.72 -4.53
C VAL A 775 0.38 25.52 -3.97
N ILE A 776 1.49 25.75 -3.27
CA ILE A 776 2.26 24.69 -2.60
C ILE A 776 1.41 24.00 -1.53
N GLU A 777 0.78 24.76 -0.64
CA GLU A 777 -0.10 24.25 0.43
C GLU A 777 -1.25 23.40 -0.12
N LYS A 778 -1.73 23.66 -1.34
CA LYS A 778 -2.76 22.83 -1.98
C LYS A 778 -2.20 21.61 -2.71
N HIS A 779 -1.20 21.82 -3.57
CA HIS A 779 -0.82 20.85 -4.60
C HIS A 779 0.50 20.14 -4.36
N PHE A 780 1.37 20.57 -3.46
CA PHE A 780 2.70 19.98 -3.29
C PHE A 780 3.07 19.73 -1.83
N ASP A 781 3.79 18.65 -1.56
CA ASP A 781 4.42 18.49 -0.25
C ASP A 781 5.71 19.32 -0.23
N LEU A 782 5.75 20.34 0.61
CA LEU A 782 6.86 21.30 0.64
C LEU A 782 8.18 20.62 1.02
N ASN A 783 8.15 19.67 1.96
CA ASN A 783 9.36 18.97 2.40
C ASN A 783 9.93 18.10 1.27
N ASN A 784 9.08 17.36 0.55
CA ASN A 784 9.47 16.56 -0.62
C ASN A 784 10.04 17.45 -1.74
N PHE A 785 9.36 18.55 -2.06
CA PHE A 785 9.82 19.52 -3.07
C PHE A 785 11.21 20.06 -2.74
N LEU A 786 11.40 20.62 -1.54
CA LEU A 786 12.69 21.17 -1.11
C LEU A 786 13.78 20.11 -1.02
N THR A 787 13.44 18.90 -0.54
CA THR A 787 14.40 17.79 -0.41
C THR A 787 14.91 17.36 -1.77
N TRP A 788 14.02 17.22 -2.76
CA TRP A 788 14.39 16.84 -4.12
C TRP A 788 15.26 17.92 -4.78
N THR A 789 14.88 19.20 -4.70
CA THR A 789 15.68 20.32 -5.24
C THR A 789 17.06 20.39 -4.58
N ALA A 790 17.11 20.31 -3.24
CA ALA A 790 18.38 20.36 -2.48
C ALA A 790 19.31 19.19 -2.83
N ALA A 791 18.78 17.97 -2.94
CA ALA A 791 19.56 16.79 -3.29
C ALA A 791 20.18 16.93 -4.69
N ASN A 792 19.44 17.42 -5.67
CA ASN A 792 19.94 17.63 -7.03
C ASN A 792 21.07 18.68 -7.11
N ILE A 793 20.97 19.75 -6.32
CA ILE A 793 22.03 20.76 -6.23
C ILE A 793 23.29 20.16 -5.60
N LEU A 794 23.15 19.42 -4.48
CA LEU A 794 24.28 18.77 -3.81
C LEU A 794 24.93 17.68 -4.68
N MET A 795 24.14 16.95 -5.46
CA MET A 795 24.64 15.93 -6.38
C MET A 795 25.10 16.51 -7.73
N ASP A 796 24.98 17.81 -7.98
CA ASP A 796 25.25 18.46 -9.27
C ASP A 796 24.55 17.76 -10.46
N ASN A 797 23.25 17.47 -10.32
CA ASN A 797 22.39 16.96 -11.40
C ASN A 797 21.56 18.09 -12.01
N MET A 798 22.05 18.69 -13.10
CA MET A 798 21.49 19.94 -13.66
C MET A 798 20.33 19.70 -14.64
N ASP A 799 20.19 18.50 -15.18
CA ASP A 799 19.10 18.13 -16.10
C ASP A 799 17.83 17.72 -15.32
N THR A 800 17.61 18.32 -14.14
CA THR A 800 16.43 18.09 -13.29
C THR A 800 15.48 19.28 -13.28
N ASP A 801 15.85 20.39 -13.90
CA ASP A 801 14.99 21.56 -14.12
C ASP A 801 13.72 21.23 -14.92
N ALA A 802 13.85 20.39 -15.96
CA ALA A 802 12.76 19.98 -16.83
C ALA A 802 12.69 18.46 -17.09
N ASN A 803 13.67 17.66 -16.64
CA ASN A 803 13.79 16.22 -16.93
C ASN A 803 14.15 15.40 -15.68
N ASN A 804 14.36 14.08 -15.81
CA ASN A 804 14.97 13.22 -14.77
C ASN A 804 14.22 13.12 -13.43
N TYR A 805 12.89 13.20 -13.46
CA TYR A 805 12.05 12.81 -12.33
C TYR A 805 10.72 12.21 -12.78
N TYR A 806 10.01 11.63 -11.83
CA TYR A 806 8.61 11.29 -11.96
C TYR A 806 7.77 12.23 -11.10
N LEU A 807 6.60 12.56 -11.61
CA LEU A 807 5.56 13.22 -10.85
C LEU A 807 4.54 12.17 -10.40
N TYR A 808 4.41 11.99 -9.09
CA TYR A 808 3.51 11.01 -8.48
C TYR A 808 2.45 11.69 -7.64
N SER A 809 1.22 11.18 -7.69
CA SER A 809 0.19 11.62 -6.78
C SER A 809 -0.84 10.51 -6.47
N PRO A 810 -1.06 10.17 -5.19
CA PRO A 810 -2.03 9.15 -4.81
C PRO A 810 -3.47 9.68 -4.97
N LEU A 811 -4.44 8.76 -5.09
CA LEU A 811 -5.84 9.15 -5.31
C LEU A 811 -6.51 9.80 -4.11
N ASN A 812 -5.94 9.66 -2.92
CA ASN A 812 -6.50 10.15 -1.65
C ASN A 812 -5.81 11.40 -1.10
N SER A 813 -4.91 12.01 -1.87
CA SER A 813 -4.30 13.30 -1.55
C SER A 813 -4.55 14.23 -2.73
N ASP A 814 -4.45 15.55 -2.55
CA ASP A 814 -4.35 16.53 -3.64
C ASP A 814 -2.89 16.85 -3.99
N LYS A 815 -1.95 16.34 -3.20
CA LYS A 815 -0.52 16.61 -3.30
C LYS A 815 0.19 15.80 -4.39
N TRP A 816 1.11 16.45 -5.09
CA TRP A 816 2.06 15.88 -6.02
C TRP A 816 3.44 15.79 -5.36
N TYR A 817 4.16 14.72 -5.69
CA TYR A 817 5.45 14.37 -5.14
C TYR A 817 6.44 14.12 -6.28
N PHE A 818 7.67 14.60 -6.10
CA PHE A 818 8.80 14.36 -6.99
C PHE A 818 9.48 13.06 -6.59
N LEU A 819 9.67 12.15 -7.56
CA LEU A 819 10.44 10.92 -7.37
C LEU A 819 11.68 10.94 -8.28
N PRO A 820 12.88 10.62 -7.77
CA PRO A 820 14.13 10.70 -8.52
C PRO A 820 14.20 9.68 -9.67
N TRP A 821 14.80 10.06 -10.80
CA TRP A 821 15.07 9.18 -11.95
C TRP A 821 16.34 9.62 -12.71
N ASP A 822 17.06 8.67 -13.34
CA ASP A 822 18.25 8.92 -14.19
C ASP A 822 19.30 9.90 -13.62
N TYR A 823 20.04 9.47 -12.60
CA TYR A 823 21.08 10.28 -11.93
C TYR A 823 22.50 10.01 -12.47
N ASP A 824 22.64 9.31 -13.59
CA ASP A 824 23.97 9.01 -14.17
C ASP A 824 24.65 10.20 -14.84
N GLY A 825 23.87 11.22 -15.24
CA GLY A 825 24.36 12.53 -15.72
C GLY A 825 24.85 13.47 -14.62
N GLY A 826 24.49 13.20 -13.37
CA GLY A 826 24.88 14.01 -12.22
C GLY A 826 26.35 13.86 -11.84
N TRP A 827 26.67 14.36 -10.64
CA TRP A 827 28.00 14.32 -10.05
C TRP A 827 29.08 14.96 -10.94
N GLU A 828 28.79 16.17 -11.42
CA GLU A 828 29.65 16.98 -12.29
C GLU A 828 30.02 16.31 -13.63
N LEU A 829 29.30 15.28 -14.06
CA LEU A 829 29.55 14.64 -15.35
C LEU A 829 29.11 15.54 -16.50
N GLN A 830 27.86 16.02 -16.50
CA GLN A 830 27.34 16.97 -17.49
C GLN A 830 28.21 18.22 -17.61
N ARG A 831 28.57 18.79 -16.45
CA ARG A 831 29.45 19.96 -16.35
C ARG A 831 30.80 19.74 -17.03
N ARG A 832 31.50 18.65 -16.71
CA ARG A 832 32.83 18.36 -17.28
C ARG A 832 32.78 17.97 -18.76
N LYS A 833 31.63 17.54 -19.26
CA LYS A 833 31.39 17.33 -20.69
C LYS A 833 31.05 18.60 -21.46
N GLY A 834 30.89 19.73 -20.77
CA GLY A 834 30.43 20.97 -21.39
C GLY A 834 28.98 20.90 -21.87
N SER A 835 28.17 20.02 -21.28
CA SER A 835 26.76 19.80 -21.64
C SER A 835 25.81 20.59 -20.74
N ILE A 836 26.27 21.72 -20.18
CA ILE A 836 25.45 22.61 -19.36
C ILE A 836 25.59 24.05 -19.86
N HIS A 837 24.54 24.84 -19.68
CA HIS A 837 24.57 26.27 -19.93
C HIS A 837 25.26 27.02 -18.77
N PRO A 838 25.85 28.21 -19.00
CA PRO A 838 26.54 28.98 -17.96
C PRO A 838 25.66 29.33 -16.75
N TYR A 839 24.34 29.48 -16.95
CA TYR A 839 23.39 29.77 -15.87
C TYR A 839 23.04 28.53 -15.02
N GLN A 840 23.34 27.30 -15.48
CA GLN A 840 22.99 26.05 -14.78
C GLN A 840 23.93 25.81 -13.60
N ASN A 841 23.71 26.60 -12.55
CA ASN A 841 24.39 26.52 -11.27
C ASN A 841 23.37 26.72 -10.15
N GLY A 842 23.44 25.87 -9.12
CA GLY A 842 22.64 26.05 -7.91
C GLY A 842 21.15 26.24 -8.20
N ILE A 843 20.60 27.36 -7.71
CA ILE A 843 19.18 27.70 -7.83
C ILE A 843 18.79 28.21 -9.22
N SER A 844 19.70 28.87 -9.94
CA SER A 844 19.47 29.44 -11.28
C SER A 844 19.10 28.38 -12.31
N ASN A 845 19.50 27.13 -12.09
CA ASN A 845 19.11 25.98 -12.91
C ASN A 845 17.58 25.82 -13.00
N TYR A 846 16.86 26.06 -11.89
CA TYR A 846 15.41 25.87 -11.83
C TYR A 846 14.63 27.11 -12.23
N TRP A 847 15.31 28.19 -12.65
CA TRP A 847 14.67 29.48 -12.83
C TRP A 847 13.76 29.52 -14.07
N GLY A 848 13.91 28.58 -15.01
CA GLY A 848 12.99 28.37 -16.13
C GLY A 848 11.68 27.65 -15.75
N SER A 849 11.69 26.82 -14.70
CA SER A 849 10.49 26.12 -14.24
C SER A 849 9.51 27.07 -13.54
N VAL A 850 8.26 27.14 -14.01
CA VAL A 850 7.23 28.06 -13.47
C VAL A 850 7.04 27.87 -11.97
N LEU A 851 6.95 26.63 -11.50
CA LEU A 851 6.76 26.30 -10.08
C LEU A 851 7.93 26.80 -9.22
N HIS A 852 9.16 26.44 -9.60
CA HIS A 852 10.37 26.79 -8.84
C HIS A 852 10.63 28.29 -8.88
N ASN A 853 10.50 28.91 -10.06
CA ASN A 853 10.65 30.35 -10.25
C ASN A 853 9.67 31.13 -9.37
N ARG A 854 8.39 30.73 -9.32
CA ARG A 854 7.41 31.37 -8.45
C ARG A 854 7.78 31.20 -6.98
N TYR A 855 8.22 30.02 -6.56
CA TYR A 855 8.52 29.75 -5.16
C TYR A 855 9.76 30.50 -4.69
N PHE A 856 10.87 30.44 -5.42
CA PHE A 856 12.16 30.98 -4.99
C PHE A 856 12.35 32.48 -5.25
N ARG A 857 11.33 33.19 -5.75
CA ARG A 857 11.30 34.67 -5.78
C ARG A 857 11.11 35.32 -4.41
N HIS A 858 11.03 34.53 -3.35
CA HIS A 858 10.95 35.01 -1.97
C HIS A 858 12.21 34.59 -1.21
N THR A 859 12.88 35.57 -0.58
CA THR A 859 14.12 35.34 0.18
C THR A 859 13.94 34.32 1.30
N GLU A 860 12.78 34.33 1.97
CA GLU A 860 12.42 33.34 3.00
C GLU A 860 12.41 31.91 2.45
N HIS A 861 11.96 31.70 1.21
CA HIS A 861 11.91 30.38 0.58
C HIS A 861 13.30 29.90 0.13
N VAL A 862 14.17 30.82 -0.27
CA VAL A 862 15.59 30.53 -0.55
C VAL A 862 16.31 30.08 0.72
N GLU A 863 16.04 30.73 1.86
CA GLU A 863 16.59 30.30 3.16
C GLU A 863 16.06 28.93 3.59
N GLN A 864 14.80 28.59 3.28
CA GLN A 864 14.29 27.23 3.50
C GLN A 864 15.05 26.18 2.67
N LEU A 865 15.34 26.46 1.40
CA LEU A 865 16.15 25.59 0.55
C LEU A 865 17.57 25.44 1.10
N LYS A 866 18.22 26.55 1.47
CA LYS A 866 19.56 26.54 2.08
C LYS A 866 19.59 25.68 3.34
N LYS A 867 18.63 25.87 4.25
CA LYS A 867 18.50 25.04 5.46
C LYS A 867 18.30 23.56 5.12
N LYS A 868 17.51 23.24 4.08
CA LYS A 868 17.34 21.87 3.62
C LYS A 868 18.63 21.29 3.04
N MET A 869 19.42 22.08 2.31
CA MET A 869 20.73 21.66 1.82
C MET A 869 21.73 21.42 2.97
N GLU A 870 21.73 22.26 4.01
CA GLU A 870 22.54 22.05 5.22
C GLU A 870 22.11 20.77 5.97
N GLU A 871 20.80 20.49 6.03
CA GLU A 871 20.27 19.26 6.58
C GLU A 871 20.74 18.04 5.79
N LEU A 872 20.58 18.05 4.47
CA LEU A 872 20.98 16.93 3.60
C LEU A 872 22.48 16.73 3.53
N SER A 873 23.28 17.77 3.77
CA SER A 873 24.74 17.68 3.86
C SER A 873 25.20 16.81 5.04
N LYS A 874 24.32 16.43 5.98
CA LYS A 874 24.62 15.41 7.00
C LYS A 874 24.63 13.98 6.46
N THR A 875 23.94 13.74 5.35
CA THR A 875 23.86 12.43 4.67
C THR A 875 24.69 12.46 3.37
N ILE A 876 24.48 13.46 2.53
CA ILE A 876 25.20 13.70 1.28
C ILE A 876 26.49 14.50 1.58
N ASN A 877 27.45 13.87 2.24
CA ASN A 877 28.78 14.43 2.48
C ASN A 877 29.90 13.52 1.98
N LYS A 878 31.09 14.11 1.94
CA LYS A 878 32.31 13.49 1.48
C LYS A 878 32.66 12.21 2.23
N GLU A 879 32.55 12.19 3.55
CA GLU A 879 32.88 11.02 4.37
C GLU A 879 31.97 9.85 4.03
N HIS A 880 30.65 10.08 4.02
CA HIS A 880 29.65 9.06 3.69
C HIS A 880 29.84 8.55 2.26
N ILE A 881 29.92 9.46 1.28
CA ILE A 881 30.10 9.09 -0.13
C ILE A 881 31.38 8.28 -0.31
N THR A 882 32.47 8.66 0.35
CA THR A 882 33.73 7.90 0.29
C THR A 882 33.54 6.47 0.80
N GLN A 883 32.74 6.26 1.85
CA GLN A 883 32.44 4.91 2.37
C GLN A 883 31.68 4.07 1.34
N LEU A 884 30.62 4.62 0.73
CA LEU A 884 29.86 3.96 -0.33
C LEU A 884 30.74 3.64 -1.55
N LEU A 885 31.50 4.61 -2.04
CA LEU A 885 32.42 4.44 -3.19
C LEU A 885 33.47 3.35 -2.94
N ASN A 886 34.03 3.28 -1.73
CA ASN A 886 34.97 2.23 -1.35
C ASN A 886 34.32 0.84 -1.37
N SER A 887 33.03 0.74 -1.06
CA SER A 887 32.28 -0.51 -1.14
C SER A 887 32.11 -0.97 -2.59
N TYR A 888 31.67 -0.07 -3.48
CA TYR A 888 31.45 -0.37 -4.90
C TYR A 888 32.74 -0.70 -5.66
N THR A 889 33.85 -0.05 -5.29
CA THR A 889 35.14 -0.18 -5.96
C THR A 889 35.58 -1.64 -6.08
N LYS A 890 35.36 -2.45 -5.04
CA LYS A 890 35.72 -3.88 -5.04
C LYS A 890 35.05 -4.67 -6.16
N THR A 891 33.85 -4.26 -6.56
CA THR A 891 33.03 -4.93 -7.57
C THR A 891 33.24 -4.34 -8.95
N VAL A 892 33.40 -3.02 -9.05
CA VAL A 892 33.50 -2.32 -10.34
C VAL A 892 34.91 -2.33 -10.90
N GLU A 893 35.94 -2.10 -10.08
CA GLU A 893 37.33 -1.96 -10.52
C GLU A 893 37.80 -3.13 -11.41
N PRO A 894 37.51 -4.41 -11.12
CA PRO A 894 37.92 -5.52 -11.98
C PRO A 894 37.40 -5.43 -13.43
N PHE A 895 36.24 -4.81 -13.65
CA PHE A 895 35.67 -4.64 -14.98
C PHE A 895 36.38 -3.55 -15.80
N LEU A 896 36.92 -2.52 -15.14
CA LEU A 896 37.60 -1.41 -15.80
C LEU A 896 38.94 -1.82 -16.45
N PHE A 897 39.48 -2.98 -16.07
CA PHE A 897 40.75 -3.52 -16.57
C PHE A 897 40.56 -4.78 -17.42
N ARG A 898 39.33 -5.13 -17.82
CA ARG A 898 39.06 -6.30 -18.67
C ARG A 898 38.09 -5.99 -19.80
N ASN A 899 38.19 -6.76 -20.88
CA ASN A 899 37.19 -6.74 -21.95
C ASN A 899 35.87 -7.37 -21.48
N PRO A 900 34.71 -6.90 -22.00
CA PRO A 900 34.59 -5.87 -23.03
C PRO A 900 34.67 -4.43 -22.51
N ASP A 901 34.48 -4.18 -21.20
CA ASP A 901 34.31 -2.82 -20.67
C ASP A 901 35.51 -1.90 -20.90
N MET A 902 36.73 -2.41 -20.70
CA MET A 902 37.97 -1.66 -20.93
C MET A 902 38.04 -1.04 -22.33
N ALA A 903 37.50 -1.71 -23.36
CA ALA A 903 37.55 -1.24 -24.73
C ALA A 903 36.61 -0.04 -25.03
N TYR A 904 35.68 0.27 -24.11
CA TYR A 904 34.65 1.28 -24.31
C TYR A 904 34.56 2.29 -23.16
N LEU A 905 35.58 2.39 -22.31
CA LEU A 905 35.60 3.42 -21.28
C LEU A 905 35.72 4.82 -21.90
N PRO A 906 35.01 5.83 -21.38
CA PRO A 906 35.07 7.20 -21.88
C PRO A 906 36.38 7.93 -21.51
N GLY A 907 37.31 7.25 -20.84
CA GLY A 907 38.60 7.77 -20.42
C GLY A 907 39.55 6.66 -19.99
N LEU A 908 40.76 7.03 -19.56
CA LEU A 908 41.75 6.06 -19.08
C LEU A 908 41.31 5.48 -17.72
N ASN A 909 41.42 4.16 -17.58
CA ASN A 909 41.16 3.46 -16.31
C ASN A 909 42.07 3.95 -15.16
N SER A 910 43.27 4.46 -15.45
CA SER A 910 44.16 5.10 -14.47
C SER A 910 43.53 6.33 -13.80
N HIS A 911 42.54 6.97 -14.43
CA HIS A 911 41.83 8.12 -13.87
C HIS A 911 40.69 7.72 -12.93
N PHE A 912 40.35 6.44 -12.81
CA PHE A 912 39.24 5.97 -11.98
C PHE A 912 39.32 6.45 -10.53
N LYS A 913 40.49 6.40 -9.89
CA LYS A 913 40.65 6.90 -8.51
C LYS A 913 40.44 8.42 -8.39
N ASN A 914 40.90 9.18 -9.39
CA ASN A 914 40.62 10.62 -9.46
C ASN A 914 39.12 10.88 -9.63
N GLU A 915 38.46 10.06 -10.44
CA GLU A 915 37.02 10.14 -10.65
C GLU A 915 36.24 9.93 -9.33
N LEU A 916 36.62 8.93 -8.52
CA LEU A 916 36.02 8.72 -7.20
C LEU A 916 36.25 9.90 -6.24
N GLN A 917 37.43 10.53 -6.29
CA GLN A 917 37.69 11.76 -5.51
C GLN A 917 36.81 12.91 -5.97
N ILE A 918 36.55 13.06 -7.27
CA ILE A 918 35.67 14.10 -7.79
C ILE A 918 34.26 13.89 -7.21
N LEU A 919 33.72 12.67 -7.29
CA LEU A 919 32.40 12.31 -6.74
C LEU A 919 32.30 12.63 -5.23
N ALA A 920 33.30 12.20 -4.44
CA ALA A 920 33.30 12.43 -2.99
C ALA A 920 33.30 13.92 -2.62
N ASN A 921 33.96 14.76 -3.41
CA ASN A 921 34.03 16.20 -3.15
C ASN A 921 32.90 17.01 -3.82
N THR A 922 32.02 16.37 -4.60
CA THR A 922 30.94 17.07 -5.31
C THR A 922 29.99 17.82 -4.38
N PRO A 923 29.51 17.27 -3.24
CA PRO A 923 28.52 17.99 -2.42
C PRO A 923 29.04 19.31 -1.84
N GLU A 924 30.32 19.34 -1.43
CA GLU A 924 30.97 20.56 -0.94
C GLU A 924 31.01 21.63 -2.03
N ARG A 925 31.37 21.24 -3.26
CA ARG A 925 31.36 22.17 -4.40
C ARG A 925 29.96 22.55 -4.84
N GLY A 926 28.98 21.65 -4.74
CA GLY A 926 27.57 21.92 -5.02
C GLY A 926 26.99 22.95 -4.06
N MET A 927 27.29 22.81 -2.77
CA MET A 927 26.94 23.82 -1.76
C MET A 927 27.62 25.16 -2.04
N GLN A 928 28.93 25.17 -2.34
CA GLN A 928 29.63 26.41 -2.66
C GLN A 928 29.04 27.10 -3.88
N ARG A 929 28.77 26.36 -4.97
CA ARG A 929 28.13 26.89 -6.18
C ARG A 929 26.75 27.47 -5.89
N PHE A 930 25.97 26.83 -5.02
CA PHE A 930 24.68 27.37 -4.60
C PHE A 930 24.83 28.72 -3.90
N LEU A 931 25.75 28.82 -2.93
CA LEU A 931 26.01 30.08 -2.22
C LEU A 931 26.52 31.18 -3.14
N ASP A 932 27.45 30.86 -4.05
CA ASP A 932 27.98 31.80 -5.04
C ASP A 932 26.89 32.32 -5.98
N GLU A 933 25.89 31.48 -6.27
CA GLU A 933 24.79 31.85 -7.16
C GLU A 933 23.74 32.74 -6.49
N LEU A 934 23.64 32.72 -5.16
CA LEU A 934 22.76 33.64 -4.42
C LEU A 934 23.20 35.10 -4.54
N GLU A 935 24.48 35.33 -4.85
CA GLU A 935 25.07 36.66 -5.07
C GLU A 935 24.84 37.17 -6.50
N LYS A 936 24.29 36.37 -7.42
CA LYS A 936 24.13 36.76 -8.83
C LYS A 936 22.68 37.12 -9.18
N PRO A 937 22.49 38.05 -10.13
CA PRO A 937 21.20 38.20 -10.79
C PRO A 937 20.77 36.88 -11.44
N GLN A 938 19.47 36.63 -11.47
CA GLN A 938 18.90 35.41 -12.03
C GLN A 938 18.70 35.51 -13.56
N PRO A 939 18.78 34.39 -14.31
CA PRO A 939 18.58 34.41 -15.75
C PRO A 939 17.16 34.85 -16.14
N PHE A 940 17.01 35.35 -17.36
CA PHE A 940 15.76 35.91 -17.91
C PHE A 940 15.68 35.61 -19.42
N PHE A 941 14.51 35.78 -20.04
CA PHE A 941 14.38 35.64 -21.50
C PHE A 941 14.37 37.01 -22.21
N GLN A 942 14.94 37.05 -23.42
CA GLN A 942 14.79 38.18 -24.34
C GLN A 942 13.49 38.00 -25.16
N ASP A 943 12.76 39.08 -25.42
CA ASP A 943 11.56 39.05 -26.25
C ASP A 943 11.90 39.01 -27.75
N GLU A 944 10.90 38.83 -28.61
CA GLU A 944 11.09 39.00 -30.06
C GLU A 944 11.37 40.48 -30.39
N VAL A 945 12.18 40.71 -31.42
CA VAL A 945 12.53 42.07 -31.86
C VAL A 945 11.36 42.64 -32.67
N GLU A 946 10.75 43.72 -32.18
CA GLU A 946 9.71 44.42 -32.92
C GLU A 946 10.33 45.38 -33.94
N GLN A 947 9.85 45.33 -35.18
CA GLN A 947 10.36 46.12 -36.30
C GLN A 947 9.30 47.12 -36.76
N ASP A 948 9.70 48.39 -36.85
CA ASP A 948 8.92 49.51 -37.41
C ASP A 948 9.74 50.15 -38.55
N ASP A 949 9.10 50.88 -39.46
CA ASP A 949 9.70 51.49 -40.66
C ASP A 949 10.91 52.42 -40.34
N HIS A 950 11.06 52.80 -39.07
CA HIS A 950 12.08 53.73 -38.60
C HIS A 950 12.91 53.21 -37.41
N LEU A 951 12.44 52.19 -36.69
CA LEU A 951 13.01 51.78 -35.40
C LEU A 951 12.96 50.25 -35.21
N LEU A 952 13.99 49.73 -34.55
CA LEU A 952 13.98 48.39 -33.97
C LEU A 952 13.84 48.52 -32.45
N LYS A 953 12.89 47.79 -31.88
CA LYS A 953 12.64 47.77 -30.44
C LYS A 953 13.02 46.40 -29.88
N PHE A 954 13.86 46.46 -28.87
CA PHE A 954 14.38 45.32 -28.15
C PHE A 954 13.82 45.38 -26.73
N SER A 955 13.17 44.31 -26.27
CA SER A 955 12.71 44.19 -24.89
C SER A 955 13.06 42.82 -24.32
N TRP A 956 13.13 42.74 -22.99
CA TRP A 956 13.43 41.50 -22.29
C TRP A 956 12.71 41.45 -20.94
N GLN A 957 12.62 40.25 -20.38
CA GLN A 957 12.09 40.05 -19.04
C GLN A 957 12.99 40.71 -17.98
N ILE A 958 12.38 41.26 -16.94
CA ILE A 958 13.12 41.83 -15.81
C ILE A 958 13.76 40.69 -15.01
N SER A 959 15.09 40.72 -14.94
CA SER A 959 15.90 39.86 -14.07
C SER A 959 15.54 40.07 -12.61
N PHE A 960 15.78 39.04 -11.79
CA PHE A 960 15.55 39.10 -10.36
C PHE A 960 16.88 39.03 -9.60
N ASP A 961 16.99 39.75 -8.49
CA ASP A 961 18.13 39.67 -7.59
C ASP A 961 17.66 39.13 -6.24
N LEU A 962 18.26 38.06 -5.76
CA LEU A 962 17.84 37.41 -4.51
C LEU A 962 18.23 38.24 -3.27
N GLN A 963 19.10 39.24 -3.41
CA GLN A 963 19.60 40.07 -2.32
C GLN A 963 18.93 41.46 -2.29
N GLY A 964 18.22 41.81 -3.37
CA GLY A 964 17.58 43.10 -3.55
C GLY A 964 18.53 44.19 -4.05
N ASP A 965 19.65 43.81 -4.68
CA ASP A 965 20.60 44.76 -5.28
C ASP A 965 19.98 45.45 -6.51
N GLU A 966 20.39 46.70 -6.78
CA GLU A 966 19.97 47.39 -8.00
C GLU A 966 20.55 46.69 -9.24
N LEU A 967 19.69 46.38 -10.20
CA LEU A 967 20.05 45.75 -11.46
C LEU A 967 20.14 46.76 -12.60
N VAL A 968 21.16 46.60 -13.43
CA VAL A 968 21.33 47.33 -14.69
C VAL A 968 21.62 46.36 -15.85
N TYR A 969 21.25 46.76 -17.06
CA TYR A 969 21.40 45.93 -18.25
C TYR A 969 22.39 46.55 -19.26
N ASP A 970 23.17 45.68 -19.89
CA ASP A 970 23.99 46.00 -21.04
C ASP A 970 23.42 45.25 -22.26
N SER A 971 22.90 45.99 -23.24
CA SER A 971 22.35 45.44 -24.48
C SER A 971 23.27 45.77 -25.65
N THR A 972 23.58 44.77 -26.48
CA THR A 972 24.48 44.92 -27.63
C THR A 972 23.89 44.20 -28.84
N VAL A 973 23.96 44.84 -30.02
CA VAL A 973 23.55 44.31 -31.33
C VAL A 973 24.76 44.28 -32.25
N SER A 974 24.93 43.20 -33.01
CA SER A 974 26.05 42.95 -33.91
C SER A 974 25.62 42.27 -35.21
N LYS A 975 26.45 42.39 -36.26
CA LYS A 975 26.29 41.67 -37.54
C LYS A 975 26.85 40.25 -37.52
N ASP A 976 27.65 39.90 -36.51
CA ASP A 976 28.27 38.59 -36.38
C ASP A 976 28.09 38.04 -34.96
N PRO A 977 27.97 36.70 -34.82
CA PRO A 977 27.75 36.06 -33.52
C PRO A 977 28.93 36.17 -32.55
N GLN A 978 30.12 36.57 -33.03
CA GLN A 978 31.30 36.82 -32.19
C GLN A 978 31.32 38.24 -31.61
N PHE A 979 30.35 39.09 -31.96
CA PHE A 979 30.29 40.50 -31.55
C PHE A 979 31.53 41.32 -31.94
N THR A 980 32.15 41.00 -33.08
CA THR A 980 33.29 41.76 -33.60
C THR A 980 32.87 43.00 -34.40
N GLN A 981 31.65 43.00 -34.95
CA GLN A 981 31.04 44.08 -35.72
C GLN A 981 29.80 44.60 -35.01
N ILE A 982 30.00 45.36 -33.93
CA ILE A 982 28.92 45.94 -33.13
C ILE A 982 28.26 47.08 -33.91
N VAL A 983 26.94 47.05 -34.04
CA VAL A 983 26.13 48.09 -34.70
C VAL A 983 25.42 49.00 -33.70
N ALA A 984 25.09 48.48 -32.52
CA ALA A 984 24.57 49.27 -31.41
C ALA A 984 24.96 48.67 -30.07
N SER A 985 25.22 49.51 -29.08
CA SER A 985 25.42 49.08 -27.70
C SER A 985 24.91 50.16 -26.75
N ARG A 986 24.30 49.72 -25.65
CA ARG A 986 23.84 50.56 -24.54
C ARG A 986 24.18 49.85 -23.24
N THR A 987 24.76 50.58 -22.30
CA THR A 987 25.19 50.04 -21.01
C THR A 987 24.53 50.76 -19.86
N ASN A 988 24.46 50.10 -18.71
CA ASN A 988 23.85 50.61 -17.48
C ASN A 988 22.37 51.05 -17.66
N LEU A 989 21.62 50.34 -18.51
CA LEU A 989 20.19 50.58 -18.69
C LEU A 989 19.45 50.19 -17.42
N LYS A 990 18.58 51.08 -16.91
CA LYS A 990 17.63 50.77 -15.83
C LYS A 990 16.29 50.27 -16.35
N GLU A 991 16.01 50.48 -17.63
CA GLU A 991 14.82 49.97 -18.31
C GLU A 991 15.13 48.62 -18.95
N ASN A 992 14.11 47.77 -19.10
CA ASN A 992 14.20 46.46 -19.76
C ASN A 992 13.96 46.54 -21.27
N ARG A 993 14.32 47.67 -21.89
CA ARG A 993 14.14 47.93 -23.31
C ARG A 993 15.25 48.79 -23.88
N MET A 994 15.48 48.65 -25.18
CA MET A 994 16.37 49.49 -25.98
C MET A 994 15.73 49.74 -27.34
N GLU A 995 15.84 50.97 -27.83
CA GLU A 995 15.43 51.33 -29.20
C GLU A 995 16.64 51.82 -29.99
N ILE A 996 16.73 51.41 -31.25
CA ILE A 996 17.75 51.86 -32.20
C ILE A 996 17.11 52.16 -33.57
N PRO A 997 17.73 52.98 -34.42
CA PRO A 997 17.26 53.18 -35.79
C PRO A 997 17.19 51.87 -36.58
N ALA A 998 16.24 51.77 -37.50
CA ALA A 998 16.14 50.65 -38.44
C ALA A 998 17.49 50.36 -39.13
N LEU A 999 17.83 49.07 -39.22
CA LEU A 999 19.06 48.60 -39.83
C LEU A 999 18.80 48.20 -41.30
N PRO A 1000 19.82 48.17 -42.17
CA PRO A 1000 19.67 47.59 -43.51
C PRO A 1000 19.22 46.11 -43.45
N PRO A 1001 18.56 45.59 -44.48
CA PRO A 1001 18.16 44.19 -44.52
C PRO A 1001 19.34 43.23 -44.32
N GLY A 1002 19.13 42.20 -43.50
CA GLY A 1002 20.13 41.18 -43.19
C GLY A 1002 19.95 40.52 -41.82
N THR A 1003 20.81 39.54 -41.54
CA THR A 1003 20.83 38.81 -40.26
C THR A 1003 21.69 39.53 -39.23
N TYR A 1004 21.14 39.66 -38.02
CA TYR A 1004 21.78 40.33 -36.88
C TYR A 1004 21.65 39.48 -35.63
N TYR A 1005 22.50 39.78 -34.66
CA TYR A 1005 22.56 39.09 -33.38
C TYR A 1005 22.50 40.11 -32.26
N TRP A 1006 21.81 39.78 -31.19
CA TRP A 1006 21.77 40.64 -30.01
C TRP A 1006 21.87 39.85 -28.72
N LYS A 1007 22.43 40.51 -27.71
CA LYS A 1007 22.60 39.97 -26.37
C LYS A 1007 22.25 41.01 -25.32
N VAL A 1008 21.74 40.52 -24.19
CA VAL A 1008 21.52 41.31 -23.00
C VAL A 1008 22.20 40.62 -21.82
N VAL A 1009 23.01 41.38 -21.10
CA VAL A 1009 23.66 40.96 -19.85
C VAL A 1009 23.15 41.82 -18.72
N VAL A 1010 22.69 41.20 -17.64
CA VAL A 1010 22.33 41.91 -16.40
C VAL A 1010 23.54 41.98 -15.48
N ARG A 1011 23.69 43.09 -14.76
CA ARG A 1011 24.70 43.29 -13.71
C ARG A 1011 24.07 43.87 -12.46
N ASP A 1012 24.54 43.41 -11.31
CA ASP A 1012 24.21 44.01 -10.01
C ASP A 1012 25.17 45.15 -9.62
N SER A 1013 24.93 45.75 -8.47
CA SER A 1013 25.77 46.82 -7.92
C SER A 1013 27.15 46.35 -7.41
N LYS A 1014 27.33 45.04 -7.18
CA LYS A 1014 28.57 44.42 -6.69
C LYS A 1014 29.47 43.93 -7.83
N GLY A 1015 29.00 43.99 -9.08
CA GLY A 1015 29.72 43.60 -10.27
C GLY A 1015 29.50 42.14 -10.70
N ASN A 1016 28.57 41.41 -10.07
CA ASN A 1016 28.17 40.10 -10.56
C ASN A 1016 27.28 40.27 -11.80
N SER A 1017 27.33 39.29 -12.69
CA SER A 1017 26.60 39.35 -13.96
C SER A 1017 25.98 38.01 -14.32
N GLN A 1018 24.92 38.09 -15.12
CA GLN A 1018 24.20 36.92 -15.62
C GLN A 1018 23.73 37.16 -17.07
N ASN A 1019 23.80 36.12 -17.88
CA ASN A 1019 23.27 36.10 -19.24
C ASN A 1019 21.80 35.66 -19.24
N SER A 1020 21.08 36.03 -20.30
CA SER A 1020 19.74 35.48 -20.56
C SER A 1020 19.78 33.96 -20.83
N PHE A 1021 18.63 33.30 -20.74
CA PHE A 1021 18.47 31.88 -21.07
C PHE A 1021 18.73 31.57 -22.55
N ASP A 1022 18.57 32.58 -23.40
CA ASP A 1022 18.66 32.43 -24.85
C ASP A 1022 20.05 31.95 -25.27
N TYR A 1023 20.09 31.26 -26.40
CA TYR A 1023 21.33 30.93 -27.05
C TYR A 1023 21.11 30.88 -28.56
N TYR A 1024 22.19 31.10 -29.29
CA TYR A 1024 22.27 30.82 -30.70
C TYR A 1024 23.21 29.64 -30.92
N MET A 1025 22.82 28.74 -31.81
CA MET A 1025 23.64 27.62 -32.23
C MET A 1025 23.99 27.81 -33.70
N ASN A 1026 25.28 27.89 -34.02
CA ASN A 1026 25.72 28.02 -35.41
C ASN A 1026 25.59 26.69 -36.17
N SER A 1027 25.91 26.69 -37.47
CA SER A 1027 25.92 25.50 -38.31
C SER A 1027 26.90 24.40 -37.87
N ASP A 1028 27.92 24.76 -37.10
CA ASP A 1028 28.93 23.86 -36.56
C ASP A 1028 28.54 23.28 -35.18
N ALA A 1029 27.34 23.59 -34.69
CA ALA A 1029 26.81 23.23 -33.38
C ALA A 1029 27.56 23.85 -32.18
N ASP A 1030 28.23 24.99 -32.39
CA ASP A 1030 28.76 25.82 -31.31
C ASP A 1030 27.65 26.64 -30.65
N TYR A 1031 27.62 26.64 -29.33
CA TYR A 1031 26.66 27.38 -28.52
C TYR A 1031 27.20 28.77 -28.15
N PHE A 1032 26.39 29.79 -28.43
CA PHE A 1032 26.61 31.18 -28.04
C PHE A 1032 25.53 31.60 -27.06
N PHE A 1033 25.86 31.62 -25.76
CA PHE A 1033 24.91 31.85 -24.67
C PHE A 1033 24.57 33.33 -24.47
N GLY A 1034 23.33 33.62 -24.05
CA GLY A 1034 22.78 34.95 -23.84
C GLY A 1034 22.45 35.72 -25.12
N MET A 1035 22.33 35.02 -26.26
CA MET A 1035 22.24 35.63 -27.59
C MET A 1035 21.04 35.11 -28.37
N ARG A 1036 20.39 36.00 -29.15
CA ARG A 1036 19.38 35.65 -30.16
C ARG A 1036 19.78 36.16 -31.53
N GLU A 1037 19.42 35.40 -32.55
CA GLU A 1037 19.44 35.81 -33.96
C GLU A 1037 18.11 36.48 -34.33
N PHE A 1038 18.14 37.49 -35.19
CA PHE A 1038 16.96 38.07 -35.83
C PHE A 1038 17.31 38.57 -37.24
N GLU A 1039 16.32 38.60 -38.12
CA GLU A 1039 16.45 39.13 -39.47
C GLU A 1039 15.72 40.46 -39.60
N VAL A 1040 16.32 41.41 -40.31
CA VAL A 1040 15.68 42.66 -40.73
C VAL A 1040 15.30 42.52 -42.20
N GLU A 1041 14.03 42.75 -42.52
CA GLU A 1041 13.46 42.62 -43.87
C GLU A 1041 13.73 43.83 -44.77
#